data_AF-A0A962B8I2-F1
#
_entry.id   AF-A0A962B8I2-F1
#
_cell.length_a   1.000
_cell.length_b   1.000
_cell.length_c   1.000
_cell.angle_alpha   90.00
_cell.angle_beta   90.00
_cell.angle_gamma   90.00
#
_symmetry.space_group_name_H-M   'P 1'
#
loop_
_entity.id
_entity.type
_entity.pdbx_description
1 polymer ?
#
loop_
_entity_poly.entity_id
_entity_poly.type
_entity_poly.pdbx_seq_one_letter_code
_entity_poly.pdbx_strand_id
1 'polypeptide(L)'
;MLLAGDAFYPMFATHNAHTIAAIHHMASRLLPSAAGRPAATGSADVPGGESSLQAPAPGARAAKPQYEFQRLHGMGKDLYDEVVPADRLGVPCRVYAPVGSHEDLLPYLVRRLLENGANTSFVNKITDPDLSPVDLVADPIHVVAAFDSIPHPRIPQPVDVYRAAGDADARTNSMGINLANDQELAALAAQMNAAIKPWRATPLVPGASSSAAPVAVTSPADRSRHVGEWLPADAATVERALTNAESAQGDWDRLPAASRAAILEHAADLLQQRMPEFMAMCTLEAGKTLPDGVAEVREAIDFLRYYAHQGRRLFGQPEALPGPTGESNQLSLHGRGAFVCISPWNFPLAIFIGQVAAALMAGNSVLAKPAEQTTLVGFAAVKLLHEAGVPEAVLQYLPGDGATVGAALTRDPRVAGVAFTGSTETARAINRALAARDAAIGILIAETGGQNALIADSSALPEQLVKDAMTAAFGSAGQRCSAARVLFVQRDIADKVIDMLGGAMDELQVGDPALLSTDVGPVIDEDARGILVAHAERMQAEARLIREVKLDADCAQGIFFAPRAFELPSLDLLQREVFGPILHVIRYDADKLDAVIDAINATGYGLTLGIHSRIDETVAHISRRVKVGNCYVNRNQIGAVVGVQPFGGEGLSGTGPKAGGPHYLLRFASERTLTINTTAAGGNASLLTLED
;
A
#
# COMPACT_ATOMS: atom_id res chain seq x y z
N MET A 1 -32.46 -3.20 5.19
CA MET A 1 -31.17 -3.92 5.32
C MET A 1 -30.36 -3.97 4.02
N LEU A 2 -30.98 -3.97 2.82
CA LEU A 2 -30.28 -3.98 1.51
C LEU A 2 -30.15 -2.60 0.83
N LEU A 3 -30.34 -1.49 1.56
CA LEU A 3 -30.31 -0.12 1.01
C LEU A 3 -29.20 0.77 1.61
N ALA A 4 -28.25 0.19 2.35
CA ALA A 4 -27.11 0.92 2.90
C ALA A 4 -25.90 0.72 1.96
N GLY A 5 -25.66 1.69 1.08
CA GLY A 5 -24.61 1.62 0.05
C GLY A 5 -23.18 1.79 0.57
N ASP A 6 -23.00 2.35 1.77
CA ASP A 6 -21.70 2.94 2.14
C ASP A 6 -20.86 2.08 3.10
N ALA A 7 -21.19 0.80 3.30
CA ALA A 7 -20.50 -0.05 4.28
C ALA A 7 -20.45 -1.56 3.91
N PHE A 8 -20.14 -1.90 2.66
CA PHE A 8 -20.05 -3.30 2.25
C PHE A 8 -18.60 -3.78 2.03
N TYR A 9 -18.14 -4.68 2.91
CA TYR A 9 -17.40 -5.84 2.41
C TYR A 9 -18.35 -6.58 1.45
N PRO A 10 -17.96 -6.99 0.23
CA PRO A 10 -18.85 -7.58 -0.77
C PRO A 10 -19.45 -8.95 -0.38
N MET A 11 -19.26 -9.37 0.87
CA MET A 11 -19.88 -10.54 1.50
C MET A 11 -20.38 -10.12 2.89
N PHE A 12 -21.45 -10.74 3.40
CA PHE A 12 -21.86 -10.66 4.82
C PHE A 12 -20.86 -11.35 5.77
N ALA A 13 -19.57 -11.39 5.40
CA ALA A 13 -18.45 -12.02 6.09
C ALA A 13 -18.18 -11.45 7.50
N THR A 14 -18.99 -10.49 7.94
CA THR A 14 -19.00 -10.01 9.31
C THR A 14 -19.77 -10.95 10.23
N HIS A 15 -20.95 -11.46 9.87
CA HIS A 15 -21.67 -12.45 10.69
C HIS A 15 -22.23 -13.58 9.84
N ASN A 16 -21.93 -14.85 10.19
CA ASN A 16 -22.45 -16.00 9.45
C ASN A 16 -24.00 -16.03 9.44
N ALA A 17 -24.64 -15.61 10.53
CA ALA A 17 -26.10 -15.55 10.62
C ALA A 17 -26.74 -14.59 9.59
N HIS A 18 -26.05 -13.48 9.22
CA HIS A 18 -26.50 -12.60 8.14
C HIS A 18 -26.54 -13.32 6.79
N THR A 19 -25.52 -14.11 6.48
CA THR A 19 -25.48 -14.93 5.26
C THR A 19 -26.63 -15.93 5.23
N ILE A 20 -26.88 -16.63 6.34
CA ILE A 20 -27.95 -17.63 6.41
C ILE A 20 -29.34 -16.97 6.28
N ALA A 21 -29.57 -15.84 6.96
CA ALA A 21 -30.82 -15.08 6.84
C ALA A 21 -31.04 -14.55 5.40
N ALA A 22 -29.97 -14.08 4.74
CA ALA A 22 -30.03 -13.67 3.35
C ALA A 22 -30.38 -14.83 2.40
N ILE A 23 -29.78 -16.01 2.59
CA ILE A 23 -30.10 -17.22 1.83
C ILE A 23 -31.58 -17.59 2.04
N HIS A 24 -32.07 -17.59 3.27
CA HIS A 24 -33.47 -17.89 3.59
C HIS A 24 -34.44 -16.91 2.91
N HIS A 25 -34.13 -15.61 2.96
CA HIS A 25 -34.92 -14.56 2.30
C HIS A 25 -34.90 -14.67 0.77
N MET A 26 -33.76 -15.02 0.16
CA MET A 26 -33.67 -15.22 -1.28
C MET A 26 -34.45 -16.47 -1.71
N ALA A 27 -34.33 -17.56 -0.96
CA ALA A 27 -35.06 -18.80 -1.23
C ALA A 27 -36.59 -18.59 -1.15
N SER A 28 -37.08 -17.84 -0.16
CA SER A 28 -38.52 -17.56 -0.01
C SER A 28 -39.12 -16.72 -1.14
N ARG A 29 -38.29 -15.96 -1.88
CA ARG A 29 -38.70 -15.21 -3.08
C ARG A 29 -38.67 -16.04 -4.36
N LEU A 30 -37.81 -17.05 -4.42
CA LEU A 30 -37.62 -17.90 -5.60
C LEU A 30 -38.62 -19.07 -5.63
N LEU A 31 -39.02 -19.56 -4.46
CA LEU A 31 -40.03 -20.60 -4.34
C LEU A 31 -41.43 -19.97 -4.46
N PRO A 32 -42.34 -20.51 -5.30
CA PRO A 32 -43.72 -20.03 -5.33
C PRO A 32 -44.32 -20.14 -3.92
N SER A 33 -45.04 -19.10 -3.48
CA SER A 33 -45.74 -19.16 -2.21
C SER A 33 -46.61 -20.40 -2.19
N ALA A 34 -46.47 -21.22 -1.15
CA ALA A 34 -47.40 -22.31 -0.94
C ALA A 34 -48.79 -21.69 -0.73
N ALA A 35 -49.57 -21.61 -1.80
CA ALA A 35 -50.95 -21.21 -1.77
C ALA A 35 -51.69 -22.19 -0.84
N GLY A 36 -52.05 -21.71 0.35
CA GLY A 36 -52.86 -22.47 1.31
C GLY A 36 -52.29 -22.60 2.72
N ARG A 37 -52.03 -21.48 3.42
CA ARG A 37 -52.20 -21.45 4.88
C ARG A 37 -53.46 -20.64 5.18
N PRO A 38 -54.49 -21.20 5.85
CA PRO A 38 -55.64 -20.41 6.26
C PRO A 38 -55.18 -19.37 7.29
N ALA A 39 -55.67 -18.15 7.14
CA ALA A 39 -55.42 -17.04 8.03
C ALA A 39 -55.84 -17.39 9.47
N ALA A 40 -54.91 -17.23 10.42
CA ALA A 40 -55.24 -17.30 11.83
C ALA A 40 -55.99 -16.01 12.22
N THR A 41 -57.31 -16.09 12.31
CA THR A 41 -58.14 -15.09 13.00
C THR A 41 -58.23 -15.43 14.49
N GLY A 42 -57.85 -14.48 15.34
CA GLY A 42 -58.57 -14.11 16.56
C GLY A 42 -58.69 -15.12 17.73
N SER A 43 -58.07 -14.72 18.86
CA SER A 43 -58.55 -14.79 20.25
C SER A 43 -58.83 -16.13 20.97
N ALA A 44 -58.19 -16.24 22.13
CA ALA A 44 -58.66 -16.76 23.44
C ALA A 44 -58.87 -18.27 23.67
N ASP A 45 -58.11 -18.75 24.67
CA ASP A 45 -58.39 -19.75 25.71
C ASP A 45 -58.79 -21.22 25.41
N VAL A 46 -58.15 -22.07 26.24
CA VAL A 46 -58.50 -23.41 26.78
C VAL A 46 -57.66 -24.62 26.25
N PRO A 47 -57.13 -25.49 27.16
CA PRO A 47 -56.17 -26.54 26.84
C PRO A 47 -56.81 -27.94 26.69
N GLY A 48 -56.11 -28.83 25.98
CA GLY A 48 -56.32 -30.28 26.03
C GLY A 48 -56.95 -30.89 24.77
N GLY A 49 -56.30 -31.90 24.20
CA GLY A 49 -56.86 -32.77 23.16
C GLY A 49 -55.82 -33.28 22.17
N GLU A 50 -55.41 -34.54 22.35
CA GLU A 50 -54.67 -35.32 21.35
C GLU A 50 -55.42 -35.30 20.00
N SER A 51 -54.73 -34.93 18.92
CA SER A 51 -55.22 -35.09 17.55
C SER A 51 -54.16 -35.79 16.72
N SER A 52 -54.50 -37.01 16.34
CA SER A 52 -53.72 -37.94 15.55
C SER A 52 -53.48 -37.43 14.13
N LEU A 53 -52.21 -37.42 13.72
CA LEU A 53 -51.80 -37.26 12.33
C LEU A 53 -52.29 -38.47 11.52
N GLN A 54 -53.41 -38.33 10.81
CA GLN A 54 -53.82 -39.29 9.80
C GLN A 54 -52.85 -39.26 8.62
N ALA A 55 -52.32 -40.45 8.27
CA ALA A 55 -51.50 -40.65 7.08
C ALA A 55 -52.31 -40.40 5.79
N PRO A 56 -51.69 -39.84 4.74
CA PRO A 56 -52.37 -39.61 3.46
C PRO A 56 -52.73 -40.94 2.78
N ALA A 57 -53.87 -40.96 2.07
CA ALA A 57 -54.37 -42.14 1.36
C ALA A 57 -53.38 -42.63 0.25
N PRO A 58 -53.25 -43.95 0.05
CA PRO A 58 -52.34 -44.52 -0.93
C PRO A 58 -52.87 -44.30 -2.36
N GLY A 59 -52.19 -43.47 -3.16
CA GLY A 59 -52.48 -43.32 -4.59
C GLY A 59 -52.42 -41.89 -5.15
N ALA A 60 -52.34 -40.86 -4.32
CA ALA A 60 -52.09 -39.50 -4.81
C ALA A 60 -50.59 -39.33 -5.08
N ARG A 61 -50.17 -39.26 -6.35
CA ARG A 61 -48.82 -38.78 -6.70
C ARG A 61 -48.70 -37.35 -6.19
N ALA A 62 -48.01 -37.15 -5.08
CA ALA A 62 -47.57 -35.83 -4.66
C ALA A 62 -46.87 -35.16 -5.86
N ALA A 63 -47.30 -33.95 -6.19
CA ALA A 63 -46.66 -33.18 -7.24
C ALA A 63 -45.15 -33.11 -6.93
N LYS A 64 -44.31 -33.48 -7.90
CA LYS A 64 -42.85 -33.43 -7.70
C LYS A 64 -42.47 -32.02 -7.26
N PRO A 65 -41.61 -31.86 -6.24
CA PRO A 65 -41.09 -30.54 -5.87
C PRO A 65 -40.50 -29.86 -7.11
N GLN A 66 -40.82 -28.58 -7.33
CA GLN A 66 -40.27 -27.78 -8.44
C GLN A 66 -38.83 -27.31 -8.17
N TYR A 67 -38.18 -27.86 -7.15
CA TYR A 67 -36.82 -27.53 -6.73
C TYR A 67 -36.04 -28.81 -6.41
N GLU A 68 -34.72 -28.69 -6.43
CA GLU A 68 -33.79 -29.72 -5.96
C GLU A 68 -32.84 -29.12 -4.92
N PHE A 69 -32.30 -29.97 -4.05
CA PHE A 69 -31.14 -29.61 -3.25
C PHE A 69 -29.85 -29.95 -4.00
N GLN A 70 -28.73 -29.39 -3.53
CA GLN A 70 -27.40 -29.78 -3.99
C GLN A 70 -26.48 -29.99 -2.81
N ARG A 71 -25.56 -30.95 -2.93
CA ARG A 71 -24.53 -31.23 -1.93
C ARG A 71 -23.18 -31.53 -2.56
N LEU A 72 -22.12 -31.45 -1.78
CA LEU A 72 -20.77 -31.83 -2.22
C LEU A 72 -20.59 -33.35 -2.18
N HIS A 73 -19.82 -33.89 -3.13
CA HIS A 73 -19.35 -35.27 -3.05
C HIS A 73 -18.46 -35.45 -1.80
N GLY A 74 -18.60 -36.58 -1.10
CA GLY A 74 -17.89 -36.83 0.16
C GLY A 74 -18.40 -36.07 1.39
N MET A 75 -19.43 -35.21 1.26
CA MET A 75 -20.00 -34.45 2.38
C MET A 75 -21.53 -34.40 2.35
N GLY A 76 -22.16 -34.26 3.51
CA GLY A 76 -23.61 -34.10 3.65
C GLY A 76 -24.43 -35.32 3.21
N LYS A 77 -23.81 -36.48 3.00
CA LYS A 77 -24.53 -37.71 2.61
C LYS A 77 -25.56 -38.09 3.68
N ASP A 78 -25.16 -38.15 4.94
CA ASP A 78 -26.03 -38.55 6.05
C ASP A 78 -27.25 -37.64 6.17
N LEU A 79 -27.08 -36.33 5.94
CA LEU A 79 -28.19 -35.37 5.91
C LEU A 79 -29.16 -35.66 4.76
N TYR A 80 -28.64 -35.85 3.54
CA TYR A 80 -29.50 -35.97 2.35
C TYR A 80 -30.06 -37.39 2.14
N ASP A 81 -29.50 -38.41 2.80
CA ASP A 81 -30.14 -39.72 2.92
C ASP A 81 -31.47 -39.64 3.70
N GLU A 82 -31.65 -38.64 4.56
CA GLU A 82 -32.91 -38.33 5.25
C GLU A 82 -33.85 -37.41 4.44
N VAL A 83 -33.44 -36.94 3.25
CA VAL A 83 -34.21 -36.00 2.41
C VAL A 83 -34.71 -36.63 1.11
N VAL A 84 -33.84 -37.37 0.42
CA VAL A 84 -34.09 -37.87 -0.94
C VAL A 84 -35.12 -39.00 -1.03
N PRO A 85 -35.16 -39.99 -0.12
CA PRO A 85 -36.10 -41.10 -0.21
C PRO A 85 -37.57 -40.66 -0.21
N ALA A 86 -38.42 -41.38 -0.94
CA ALA A 86 -39.83 -41.06 -1.10
C ALA A 86 -40.65 -41.24 0.20
N ASP A 87 -40.16 -42.05 1.13
CA ASP A 87 -40.69 -42.26 2.49
C ASP A 87 -40.16 -41.22 3.51
N ARG A 88 -39.32 -40.29 3.07
CA ARG A 88 -38.84 -39.13 3.85
C ARG A 88 -39.44 -37.84 3.28
N LEU A 89 -38.62 -36.88 2.84
CA LEU A 89 -39.10 -35.63 2.23
C LEU A 89 -39.34 -35.75 0.71
N GLY A 90 -38.81 -36.79 0.06
CA GLY A 90 -39.00 -37.05 -1.37
C GLY A 90 -38.49 -35.94 -2.30
N VAL A 91 -37.50 -35.15 -1.85
CA VAL A 91 -36.93 -34.03 -2.64
C VAL A 91 -35.61 -34.47 -3.29
N PRO A 92 -35.42 -34.27 -4.61
CA PRO A 92 -34.17 -34.66 -5.27
C PRO A 92 -32.96 -33.87 -4.75
N CYS A 93 -31.79 -34.51 -4.74
CA CYS A 93 -30.51 -33.89 -4.40
C CYS A 93 -29.45 -34.21 -5.46
N ARG A 94 -28.82 -33.18 -6.04
CA ARG A 94 -27.71 -33.31 -6.99
C ARG A 94 -26.37 -33.27 -6.27
N VAL A 95 -25.46 -34.16 -6.65
CA VAL A 95 -24.09 -34.19 -6.10
C VAL A 95 -23.16 -33.38 -6.99
N TYR A 96 -22.56 -32.32 -6.43
CA TYR A 96 -21.43 -31.61 -7.01
C TYR A 96 -20.16 -32.44 -6.80
N ALA A 97 -19.63 -33.01 -7.88
CA ALA A 97 -18.50 -33.94 -7.85
C ALA A 97 -17.31 -33.37 -8.63
N PRO A 98 -16.33 -32.75 -7.95
CA PRO A 98 -15.06 -32.34 -8.56
C PRO A 98 -14.32 -33.55 -9.12
N VAL A 99 -13.79 -33.43 -10.33
CA VAL A 99 -12.99 -34.49 -11.00
C VAL A 99 -11.70 -33.84 -11.50
N GLY A 100 -10.56 -34.40 -11.11
CA GLY A 100 -9.23 -33.89 -11.46
C GLY A 100 -8.14 -34.81 -10.91
N SER A 101 -6.88 -34.51 -11.23
CA SER A 101 -5.75 -35.22 -10.65
C SER A 101 -5.57 -34.86 -9.16
N HIS A 102 -4.71 -35.58 -8.43
CA HIS A 102 -4.38 -35.20 -7.06
C HIS A 102 -3.79 -33.78 -6.99
N GLU A 103 -2.92 -33.40 -7.94
CA GLU A 103 -2.30 -32.07 -8.01
C GLU A 103 -3.37 -30.97 -8.12
N ASP A 104 -4.36 -31.15 -9.00
CA ASP A 104 -5.42 -30.16 -9.24
C ASP A 104 -6.42 -30.04 -8.06
N LEU A 105 -6.65 -31.14 -7.35
CA LEU A 105 -7.65 -31.21 -6.28
C LEU A 105 -7.12 -30.77 -4.91
N LEU A 106 -5.80 -30.74 -4.69
CA LEU A 106 -5.21 -30.34 -3.40
C LEU A 106 -5.52 -28.88 -3.01
N PRO A 107 -5.38 -27.87 -3.89
CA PRO A 107 -5.80 -26.50 -3.59
C PRO A 107 -7.31 -26.41 -3.28
N TYR A 108 -8.12 -27.19 -4.00
CA TYR A 108 -9.55 -27.30 -3.77
C TYR A 108 -9.87 -27.91 -2.39
N LEU A 109 -9.11 -28.92 -1.95
CA LEU A 109 -9.26 -29.57 -0.65
C LEU A 109 -9.04 -28.62 0.52
N VAL A 110 -7.97 -27.81 0.51
CA VAL A 110 -7.67 -26.86 1.60
C VAL A 110 -8.82 -25.87 1.79
N ARG A 111 -9.33 -25.29 0.70
CA ARG A 111 -10.51 -24.41 0.74
C ARG A 111 -11.72 -25.16 1.32
N ARG A 112 -11.90 -26.43 0.94
CA ARG A 112 -13.05 -27.22 1.38
C ARG A 112 -13.00 -27.62 2.87
N LEU A 113 -11.80 -27.85 3.39
CA LEU A 113 -11.56 -28.05 4.82
C LEU A 113 -11.87 -26.78 5.61
N LEU A 114 -11.50 -25.60 5.12
CA LEU A 114 -11.83 -24.33 5.79
C LEU A 114 -13.34 -24.05 5.79
N GLU A 115 -14.03 -24.30 4.67
CA GLU A 115 -15.48 -24.09 4.55
C GLU A 115 -16.30 -24.92 5.56
N ASN A 116 -15.86 -26.15 5.86
CA ASN A 116 -16.60 -27.07 6.75
C ASN A 116 -16.00 -27.21 8.15
N GLY A 117 -14.73 -26.86 8.31
CA GLY A 117 -13.98 -26.92 9.56
C GLY A 117 -13.96 -25.61 10.36
N ALA A 118 -14.43 -24.50 9.80
CA ALA A 118 -14.55 -23.26 10.57
C ALA A 118 -15.50 -23.42 11.77
N ASN A 119 -15.19 -22.80 12.91
CA ASN A 119 -16.01 -22.85 14.14
C ASN A 119 -17.45 -22.36 13.93
N THR A 120 -17.67 -21.55 12.90
CA THR A 120 -19.00 -21.03 12.53
C THR A 120 -19.77 -21.95 11.58
N SER A 121 -19.14 -23.01 11.05
CA SER A 121 -19.74 -23.96 10.11
C SER A 121 -20.69 -24.91 10.81
N PHE A 122 -21.84 -25.18 10.19
CA PHE A 122 -22.83 -26.13 10.71
C PHE A 122 -22.25 -27.55 10.86
N VAL A 123 -21.39 -27.97 9.94
CA VAL A 123 -20.77 -29.31 9.96
C VAL A 123 -19.80 -29.47 11.13
N ASN A 124 -19.10 -28.41 11.54
CA ASN A 124 -18.29 -28.43 12.75
C ASN A 124 -19.20 -28.43 13.99
N LYS A 125 -20.18 -27.51 14.04
CA LYS A 125 -21.09 -27.36 15.18
C LYS A 125 -21.95 -28.60 15.48
N ILE A 126 -22.37 -29.38 14.48
CA ILE A 126 -23.15 -30.60 14.72
C ILE A 126 -22.35 -31.71 15.41
N THR A 127 -21.01 -31.62 15.34
CA THR A 127 -20.11 -32.56 16.02
C THR A 127 -19.68 -32.09 17.41
N ASP A 128 -20.07 -30.87 17.80
CA ASP A 128 -19.78 -30.29 19.10
C ASP A 128 -20.79 -30.81 20.14
N PRO A 129 -20.36 -31.60 21.15
CA PRO A 129 -21.25 -32.18 22.14
C PRO A 129 -21.85 -31.15 23.10
N ASP A 130 -21.28 -29.93 23.17
CA ASP A 130 -21.73 -28.87 24.07
C ASP A 130 -22.87 -28.03 23.45
N LEU A 131 -23.18 -28.22 22.16
CA LEU A 131 -24.26 -27.52 21.46
C LEU A 131 -25.56 -28.35 21.44
N SER A 132 -26.66 -27.75 21.88
CA SER A 132 -27.95 -28.43 21.83
C SER A 132 -28.53 -28.44 20.40
N PRO A 133 -29.34 -29.46 20.03
CA PRO A 133 -30.05 -29.46 18.75
C PRO A 133 -30.95 -28.24 18.55
N VAL A 134 -31.49 -27.66 19.62
CA VAL A 134 -32.34 -26.46 19.57
C VAL A 134 -31.53 -25.24 19.15
N ASP A 135 -30.31 -25.09 19.67
CA ASP A 135 -29.41 -23.99 19.31
C ASP A 135 -28.93 -24.11 17.85
N LEU A 136 -28.74 -25.34 17.37
CA LEU A 136 -28.35 -25.62 15.98
C LEU A 136 -29.42 -25.25 14.95
N VAL A 137 -30.70 -25.36 15.32
CA VAL A 137 -31.85 -25.07 14.44
C VAL A 137 -32.53 -23.73 14.74
N ALA A 138 -31.89 -22.89 15.56
CA ALA A 138 -32.40 -21.56 15.90
C ALA A 138 -32.66 -20.73 14.62
N ASP A 139 -33.75 -19.96 14.62
CA ASP A 139 -34.11 -19.13 13.46
C ASP A 139 -33.04 -18.05 13.24
N PRO A 140 -32.29 -18.10 12.12
CA PRO A 140 -31.22 -17.16 11.84
C PRO A 140 -31.72 -15.71 11.74
N ILE A 141 -33.00 -15.48 11.38
CA ILE A 141 -33.59 -14.15 11.33
C ILE A 141 -33.75 -13.58 12.73
N HIS A 142 -34.22 -14.39 13.69
CA HIS A 142 -34.32 -13.96 15.10
C HIS A 142 -32.94 -13.70 15.71
N VAL A 143 -31.96 -14.56 15.41
CA VAL A 143 -30.57 -14.38 15.88
C VAL A 143 -30.00 -13.06 15.35
N VAL A 144 -30.16 -12.79 14.06
CA VAL A 144 -29.72 -11.54 13.43
C VAL A 144 -30.45 -10.32 13.97
N ALA A 145 -31.77 -10.41 14.15
CA ALA A 145 -32.58 -9.31 14.67
C ALA A 145 -32.21 -8.93 16.12
N ALA A 146 -31.58 -9.85 16.86
CA ALA A 146 -31.09 -9.63 18.21
C ALA A 146 -29.67 -9.02 18.25
N PHE A 147 -28.97 -8.85 17.12
CA PHE A 147 -27.66 -8.22 17.12
C PHE A 147 -27.76 -6.70 17.30
N ASP A 148 -26.94 -6.17 18.19
CA ASP A 148 -26.84 -4.72 18.44
C ASP A 148 -26.30 -3.93 17.23
N SER A 149 -25.53 -4.59 16.35
CA SER A 149 -24.93 -3.98 15.16
C SER A 149 -24.90 -4.91 13.95
N ILE A 150 -25.05 -4.32 12.75
CA ILE A 150 -24.93 -5.06 11.49
C ILE A 150 -23.46 -5.44 11.19
N PRO A 151 -22.47 -4.54 11.31
CA PRO A 151 -21.07 -4.93 11.26
C PRO A 151 -20.70 -5.78 12.49
N HIS A 152 -19.75 -6.70 12.33
CA HIS A 152 -19.24 -7.47 13.47
C HIS A 152 -18.31 -6.57 14.29
N PRO A 153 -18.53 -6.45 15.60
CA PRO A 153 -17.77 -5.53 16.46
C PRO A 153 -16.26 -5.82 16.55
N ARG A 154 -15.79 -6.97 16.03
CA ARG A 154 -14.39 -7.39 16.06
C ARG A 154 -13.70 -7.28 14.70
N ILE A 155 -14.43 -6.86 13.67
CA ILE A 155 -13.89 -6.66 12.32
C ILE A 155 -13.93 -5.16 12.06
N PRO A 156 -12.79 -4.47 12.16
CA PRO A 156 -12.76 -3.04 11.90
C PRO A 156 -13.11 -2.74 10.45
N GLN A 157 -13.79 -1.61 10.25
CA GLN A 157 -13.97 -1.06 8.91
C GLN A 157 -12.62 -0.59 8.35
N PRO A 158 -12.43 -0.58 7.03
CA PRO A 158 -11.16 -0.15 6.42
C PRO A 158 -10.67 1.22 6.91
N VAL A 159 -11.58 2.18 7.14
CA VAL A 159 -11.27 3.54 7.64
C VAL A 159 -10.69 3.53 9.06
N ASP A 160 -11.06 2.55 9.88
CA ASP A 160 -10.73 2.46 11.31
C ASP A 160 -9.70 1.36 11.61
N VAL A 161 -9.07 0.76 10.60
CA VAL A 161 -8.16 -0.38 10.77
C VAL A 161 -7.02 -0.10 11.77
N TYR A 162 -6.51 1.13 11.82
CA TYR A 162 -5.46 1.52 12.78
C TYR A 162 -6.02 1.96 14.14
N ARG A 163 -7.21 2.54 14.18
CA ARG A 163 -7.90 2.92 15.43
C ARG A 163 -8.30 1.71 16.26
N ALA A 164 -8.70 0.65 15.58
CA ALA A 164 -9.05 -0.61 16.22
C ALA A 164 -7.85 -1.38 16.80
N ALA A 165 -6.60 -0.97 16.49
CA ALA A 165 -5.40 -1.62 16.99
C ALA A 165 -5.06 -1.28 18.46
N GLY A 166 -5.86 -0.45 19.13
CA GLY A 166 -5.79 -0.24 20.58
C GLY A 166 -5.01 0.99 21.06
N ASP A 167 -4.57 1.87 20.15
CA ASP A 167 -3.96 3.16 20.48
C ASP A 167 -5.05 4.25 20.44
N ALA A 168 -5.28 4.92 21.57
CA ALA A 168 -6.33 5.92 21.74
C ALA A 168 -6.15 7.15 20.81
N ASP A 169 -4.93 7.41 20.37
CA ASP A 169 -4.58 8.51 19.47
C ASP A 169 -4.34 8.05 18.03
N ALA A 170 -4.74 6.81 17.69
CA ALA A 170 -4.51 6.22 16.38
C ALA A 170 -5.17 6.99 15.22
N ARG A 171 -4.43 7.03 14.10
CA ARG A 171 -4.81 7.74 12.87
C ARG A 171 -5.96 7.07 12.10
N THR A 172 -6.69 7.85 11.33
CA THR A 172 -7.60 7.35 10.26
C THR A 172 -6.81 6.75 9.10
N ASN A 173 -7.32 5.67 8.50
CA ASN A 173 -6.77 5.13 7.24
C ASN A 173 -7.14 6.00 6.03
N SER A 174 -6.28 6.05 5.02
CA SER A 174 -6.62 6.58 3.69
C SER A 174 -7.69 5.70 3.01
N MET A 175 -8.64 6.32 2.31
CA MET A 175 -9.67 5.60 1.56
C MET A 175 -9.28 5.50 0.08
N GLY A 176 -9.46 4.33 -0.52
CA GLY A 176 -9.30 4.11 -1.96
C GLY A 176 -10.61 4.28 -2.73
N ILE A 177 -10.58 3.87 -4.00
CA ILE A 177 -11.73 3.84 -4.90
C ILE A 177 -11.93 2.40 -5.36
N ASN A 178 -13.16 1.91 -5.37
CA ASN A 178 -13.47 0.59 -5.87
C ASN A 178 -13.60 0.62 -7.40
N LEU A 179 -12.51 0.31 -8.09
CA LEU A 179 -12.47 0.28 -9.56
C LEU A 179 -13.35 -0.82 -10.21
N ALA A 180 -13.89 -1.75 -9.41
CA ALA A 180 -14.86 -2.76 -9.86
C ALA A 180 -16.33 -2.31 -9.70
N ASN A 181 -16.58 -1.10 -9.19
CA ASN A 181 -17.91 -0.52 -9.09
C ASN A 181 -18.12 0.48 -10.24
N ASP A 182 -19.02 0.16 -11.18
CA ASP A 182 -19.31 0.98 -12.36
C ASP A 182 -19.71 2.43 -12.02
N GLN A 183 -20.43 2.65 -10.92
CA GLN A 183 -20.86 3.99 -10.50
C GLN A 183 -19.68 4.81 -9.98
N GLU A 184 -18.83 4.21 -9.15
CA GLU A 184 -17.59 4.85 -8.67
C GLU A 184 -16.63 5.12 -9.82
N LEU A 185 -16.48 4.17 -10.74
CA LEU A 185 -15.62 4.31 -11.92
C LEU A 185 -16.09 5.44 -12.83
N ALA A 186 -17.40 5.52 -13.13
CA ALA A 186 -17.95 6.60 -13.93
C ALA A 186 -17.79 7.97 -13.26
N ALA A 187 -18.01 8.05 -11.94
CA ALA A 187 -17.80 9.27 -11.17
C ALA A 187 -16.33 9.70 -11.16
N LEU A 188 -15.41 8.76 -10.94
CA LEU A 188 -13.97 9.01 -10.98
C LEU A 188 -13.54 9.52 -12.36
N ALA A 189 -13.97 8.85 -13.44
CA ALA A 189 -13.64 9.27 -14.80
C ALA A 189 -14.13 10.69 -15.09
N ALA A 190 -15.36 11.03 -14.68
CA ALA A 190 -15.89 12.39 -14.84
C ALA A 190 -15.07 13.42 -14.07
N GLN A 191 -14.71 13.13 -12.81
CA GLN A 191 -13.94 14.03 -11.95
C GLN A 191 -12.49 14.22 -12.44
N MET A 192 -11.81 13.14 -12.84
CA MET A 192 -10.48 13.21 -13.43
C MET A 192 -10.50 14.02 -14.72
N ASN A 193 -11.43 13.76 -15.63
CA ASN A 193 -11.55 14.49 -16.90
C ASN A 193 -11.85 15.98 -16.68
N ALA A 194 -12.70 16.32 -15.70
CA ALA A 194 -12.99 17.70 -15.36
C ALA A 194 -11.79 18.45 -14.74
N ALA A 195 -10.86 17.73 -14.09
CA ALA A 195 -9.67 18.32 -13.49
C ALA A 195 -8.56 18.63 -14.52
N ILE A 196 -8.60 18.01 -15.70
CA ILE A 196 -7.60 18.20 -16.75
C ILE A 196 -7.71 19.63 -17.32
N LYS A 197 -6.61 20.36 -17.19
CA LYS A 197 -6.41 21.72 -17.69
C LYS A 197 -4.92 21.90 -17.96
N PRO A 198 -4.50 22.88 -18.78
CA PRO A 198 -3.09 23.24 -18.86
C PRO A 198 -2.61 23.66 -17.47
N TRP A 199 -1.76 22.83 -16.86
CA TRP A 199 -1.21 23.13 -15.54
C TRP A 199 0.04 24.01 -15.68
N ARG A 200 0.29 24.82 -14.66
CA ARG A 200 1.47 25.68 -14.61
C ARG A 200 2.12 25.59 -13.24
N ALA A 201 3.41 25.30 -13.22
CA ALA A 201 4.23 25.35 -12.03
C ALA A 201 5.21 26.53 -12.10
N THR A 202 5.37 27.25 -10.99
CA THR A 202 6.38 28.30 -10.84
C THR A 202 7.04 28.16 -9.48
N PRO A 203 8.22 28.74 -9.24
CA PRO A 203 8.76 28.80 -7.90
C PRO A 203 7.76 29.47 -6.95
N LEU A 204 7.55 28.90 -5.76
CA LEU A 204 6.73 29.47 -4.69
C LEU A 204 7.69 29.94 -3.61
N VAL A 205 8.19 31.16 -3.77
CA VAL A 205 9.20 31.79 -2.91
C VAL A 205 8.75 33.23 -2.64
N PRO A 206 8.29 33.55 -1.41
CA PRO A 206 7.84 34.90 -1.09
C PRO A 206 8.90 35.96 -1.41
N GLY A 207 8.49 36.96 -2.19
CA GLY A 207 9.37 38.07 -2.59
C GLY A 207 10.40 37.73 -3.67
N ALA A 208 10.25 36.61 -4.40
CA ALA A 208 11.03 36.30 -5.58
C ALA A 208 10.16 35.96 -6.78
N SER A 209 10.68 36.27 -7.96
CA SER A 209 10.15 35.86 -9.26
C SER A 209 11.32 35.40 -10.11
N SER A 210 11.24 34.20 -10.67
CA SER A 210 12.29 33.70 -11.55
C SER A 210 12.23 34.37 -12.92
N SER A 211 13.42 34.64 -13.48
CA SER A 211 13.63 35.18 -14.83
C SER A 211 13.87 34.10 -15.90
N ALA A 212 13.80 32.82 -15.53
CA ALA A 212 14.02 31.71 -16.45
C ALA A 212 12.95 31.64 -17.57
N ALA A 213 13.21 30.84 -18.60
CA ALA A 213 12.20 30.52 -19.61
C ALA A 213 11.30 29.36 -19.11
N PRO A 214 9.98 29.39 -19.39
CA PRO A 214 9.11 28.24 -19.15
C PRO A 214 9.54 27.02 -19.97
N VAL A 215 9.40 25.83 -19.37
CA VAL A 215 9.69 24.53 -19.94
C VAL A 215 8.37 23.78 -20.10
N ALA A 216 8.09 23.29 -21.31
CA ALA A 216 6.87 22.53 -21.57
C ALA A 216 6.93 21.13 -20.91
N VAL A 217 5.77 20.68 -20.43
CA VAL A 217 5.56 19.32 -19.93
C VAL A 217 4.63 18.58 -20.88
N THR A 218 5.08 17.45 -21.39
CA THR A 218 4.31 16.56 -22.29
C THR A 218 4.05 15.23 -21.61
N SER A 219 2.94 14.56 -21.95
CA SER A 219 2.66 13.24 -21.39
C SER A 219 3.69 12.22 -21.89
N PRO A 220 4.21 11.34 -21.01
CA PRO A 220 5.07 10.24 -21.45
C PRO A 220 4.30 9.20 -22.28
N ALA A 221 2.97 9.12 -22.14
CA ALA A 221 2.14 8.17 -22.91
C ALA A 221 1.81 8.69 -24.32
N ASP A 222 1.81 10.01 -24.51
CA ASP A 222 1.60 10.66 -25.81
C ASP A 222 2.32 12.02 -25.79
N ARG A 223 3.46 12.08 -26.50
CA ARG A 223 4.30 13.28 -26.51
C ARG A 223 3.71 14.45 -27.28
N SER A 224 2.68 14.23 -28.09
CA SER A 224 1.92 15.30 -28.74
C SER A 224 1.00 16.03 -27.76
N ARG A 225 0.67 15.39 -26.63
CA ARG A 225 -0.18 15.95 -25.60
C ARG A 225 0.62 16.84 -24.65
N HIS A 226 0.44 18.15 -24.79
CA HIS A 226 0.91 19.13 -23.83
C HIS A 226 0.06 19.07 -22.55
N VAL A 227 0.71 18.78 -21.43
CA VAL A 227 0.12 18.66 -20.08
C VAL A 227 0.17 20.01 -19.37
N GLY A 228 1.25 20.76 -19.57
CA GLY A 228 1.44 22.06 -18.91
C GLY A 228 2.81 22.65 -19.19
N GLU A 229 3.22 23.56 -18.33
CA GLU A 229 4.56 24.14 -18.34
C GLU A 229 5.06 24.42 -16.91
N TRP A 230 6.37 24.50 -16.73
CA TRP A 230 6.97 24.91 -15.47
C TRP A 230 8.08 25.94 -15.67
N LEU A 231 8.25 26.81 -14.68
CA LEU A 231 9.30 27.83 -14.67
C LEU A 231 10.42 27.42 -13.70
N PRO A 232 11.67 27.25 -14.16
CA PRO A 232 12.79 26.94 -13.27
C PRO A 232 13.09 28.06 -12.27
N ALA A 233 13.53 27.71 -11.06
CA ALA A 233 14.08 28.66 -10.10
C ALA A 233 15.49 29.10 -10.55
N ASP A 234 15.71 30.42 -10.62
CA ASP A 234 17.04 30.98 -10.86
C ASP A 234 17.83 31.16 -9.55
N ALA A 235 19.12 31.50 -9.68
CA ALA A 235 20.02 31.66 -8.52
C ALA A 235 19.52 32.71 -7.51
N ALA A 236 18.91 33.80 -7.98
CA ALA A 236 18.35 34.83 -7.11
C ALA A 236 17.13 34.31 -6.33
N THR A 237 16.29 33.49 -6.98
CA THR A 237 15.16 32.82 -6.35
C THR A 237 15.63 31.82 -5.27
N VAL A 238 16.67 31.03 -5.56
CA VAL A 238 17.26 30.09 -4.60
C VAL A 238 17.80 30.81 -3.36
N GLU A 239 18.55 31.89 -3.56
CA GLU A 239 19.10 32.70 -2.45
C GLU A 239 18.00 33.32 -1.58
N ARG A 240 16.95 33.86 -2.21
CA ARG A 240 15.78 34.37 -1.47
C ARG A 240 15.12 33.26 -0.65
N ALA A 241 14.96 32.07 -1.24
CA ALA A 241 14.33 30.95 -0.56
C ALA A 241 15.12 30.51 0.68
N LEU A 242 16.46 30.43 0.58
CA LEU A 242 17.33 30.12 1.71
C LEU A 242 17.20 31.15 2.84
N THR A 243 17.21 32.44 2.50
CA THR A 243 17.01 33.53 3.47
C THR A 243 15.66 33.44 4.19
N ASN A 244 14.58 33.19 3.43
CA ASN A 244 13.23 33.05 3.96
C ASN A 244 13.13 31.83 4.90
N ALA A 245 13.68 30.69 4.49
CA ALA A 245 13.63 29.44 5.24
C ALA A 245 14.37 29.55 6.57
N GLU A 246 15.57 30.15 6.58
CA GLU A 246 16.33 30.41 7.80
C GLU A 246 15.57 31.34 8.75
N SER A 247 14.98 32.41 8.23
CA SER A 247 14.24 33.40 9.03
C SER A 247 12.95 32.83 9.64
N ALA A 248 12.21 32.03 8.88
CA ALA A 248 10.89 31.52 9.28
C ALA A 248 10.94 30.30 10.22
N GLN A 249 12.06 29.56 10.24
CA GLN A 249 12.12 28.27 10.93
C GLN A 249 11.87 28.38 12.44
N GLY A 250 12.43 29.40 13.10
CA GLY A 250 12.33 29.52 14.55
C GLY A 250 10.89 29.71 15.06
N ASP A 251 10.06 30.48 14.34
CA ASP A 251 8.64 30.65 14.67
C ASP A 251 7.85 29.36 14.42
N TRP A 252 8.16 28.66 13.33
CA TRP A 252 7.52 27.37 13.01
C TRP A 252 7.84 26.28 14.03
N ASP A 253 9.08 26.20 14.51
CA ASP A 253 9.50 25.23 15.52
C ASP A 253 8.80 25.47 16.87
N ARG A 254 8.59 26.74 17.24
CA ARG A 254 7.86 27.14 18.46
C ARG A 254 6.36 26.85 18.39
N LEU A 255 5.78 26.73 17.20
CA LEU A 255 4.38 26.35 17.06
C LEU A 255 4.18 24.94 17.66
N PRO A 256 3.23 24.73 18.59
CA PRO A 256 3.07 23.44 19.25
C PRO A 256 2.94 22.27 18.26
N ALA A 257 3.52 21.11 18.59
CA ALA A 257 3.47 19.93 17.74
C ALA A 257 2.02 19.52 17.39
N ALA A 258 1.08 19.68 18.32
CA ALA A 258 -0.35 19.44 18.07
C ALA A 258 -0.93 20.34 16.97
N SER A 259 -0.49 21.59 16.89
CA SER A 259 -0.92 22.54 15.86
C SER A 259 -0.31 22.21 14.49
N ARG A 260 0.98 21.86 14.45
CA ARG A 260 1.62 21.37 13.21
C ARG A 260 0.96 20.09 12.70
N ALA A 261 0.64 19.16 13.60
CA ALA A 261 -0.06 17.91 13.29
C ALA A 261 -1.46 18.16 12.71
N ALA A 262 -2.22 19.10 13.28
CA ALA A 262 -3.55 19.46 12.77
C ALA A 262 -3.50 20.03 11.34
N ILE A 263 -2.47 20.81 11.00
CA ILE A 263 -2.26 21.30 9.63
C ILE A 263 -2.03 20.14 8.66
N LEU A 264 -1.21 19.14 9.04
CA LEU A 264 -0.96 17.99 8.18
C LEU A 264 -2.19 17.09 8.01
N GLU A 265 -3.01 16.93 9.05
CA GLU A 265 -4.27 16.21 8.95
C GLU A 265 -5.28 16.94 8.05
N HIS A 266 -5.37 18.26 8.15
CA HIS A 266 -6.19 19.06 7.24
C HIS A 266 -5.72 18.91 5.79
N ALA A 267 -4.40 18.91 5.54
CA ALA A 267 -3.85 18.60 4.22
C ALA A 267 -4.25 17.20 3.74
N ALA A 268 -4.25 16.20 4.63
CA ALA A 268 -4.64 14.84 4.30
C ALA A 268 -6.11 14.76 3.86
N ASP A 269 -7.00 15.50 4.53
CA ASP A 269 -8.43 15.56 4.20
C ASP A 269 -8.68 16.31 2.88
N LEU A 270 -7.98 17.42 2.63
CA LEU A 270 -8.02 18.11 1.32
C LEU A 270 -7.53 17.20 0.19
N LEU A 271 -6.47 16.43 0.43
CA LEU A 271 -5.91 15.52 -0.56
C LEU A 271 -6.85 14.34 -0.84
N GLN A 272 -7.53 13.80 0.20
CA GLN A 272 -8.56 12.78 0.02
C GLN A 272 -9.74 13.30 -0.82
N GLN A 273 -10.17 14.55 -0.59
CA GLN A 273 -11.27 15.18 -1.35
C GLN A 273 -10.88 15.45 -2.81
N ARG A 274 -9.60 15.77 -3.07
CA ARG A 274 -9.06 16.08 -4.41
C ARG A 274 -8.33 14.91 -5.06
N MET A 275 -8.52 13.69 -4.57
CA MET A 275 -7.88 12.49 -5.09
C MET A 275 -7.99 12.36 -6.63
N PRO A 276 -9.15 12.58 -7.27
CA PRO A 276 -9.27 12.55 -8.73
C PRO A 276 -8.36 13.57 -9.47
N GLU A 277 -8.19 14.79 -8.94
CA GLU A 277 -7.31 15.81 -9.54
C GLU A 277 -5.86 15.35 -9.53
N PHE A 278 -5.37 14.89 -8.37
CA PHE A 278 -4.00 14.39 -8.24
C PHE A 278 -3.75 13.09 -9.02
N MET A 279 -4.76 12.22 -9.11
CA MET A 279 -4.70 11.05 -9.99
C MET A 279 -4.53 11.48 -11.46
N ALA A 280 -5.33 12.45 -11.94
CA ALA A 280 -5.23 12.93 -13.32
C ALA A 280 -3.83 13.49 -13.62
N MET A 281 -3.26 14.26 -12.68
CA MET A 281 -1.90 14.77 -12.82
C MET A 281 -0.86 13.64 -12.82
N CYS A 282 -0.94 12.67 -11.90
CA CYS A 282 0.00 11.55 -11.85
C CYS A 282 -0.08 10.66 -13.11
N THR A 283 -1.27 10.47 -13.66
CA THR A 283 -1.45 9.71 -14.91
C THR A 283 -0.85 10.45 -16.11
N LEU A 284 -1.12 11.75 -16.24
CA LEU A 284 -0.70 12.51 -17.42
C LEU A 284 0.73 13.02 -17.37
N GLU A 285 1.25 13.35 -16.20
CA GLU A 285 2.62 13.84 -16.03
C GLU A 285 3.61 12.69 -15.82
N ALA A 286 3.24 11.69 -14.99
CA ALA A 286 4.16 10.62 -14.58
C ALA A 286 3.83 9.24 -15.18
N GLY A 287 2.79 9.13 -16.02
CA GLY A 287 2.44 7.87 -16.69
C GLY A 287 1.84 6.80 -15.77
N LYS A 288 1.31 7.17 -14.59
CA LYS A 288 0.74 6.22 -13.63
C LYS A 288 -0.61 5.67 -14.07
N THR A 289 -0.78 4.35 -14.01
CA THR A 289 -2.08 3.68 -14.23
C THR A 289 -3.08 4.08 -13.15
N LEU A 290 -4.38 3.88 -13.39
CA LEU A 290 -5.42 4.24 -12.41
C LEU A 290 -5.22 3.56 -11.03
N PRO A 291 -4.92 2.25 -10.92
CA PRO A 291 -4.63 1.63 -9.63
C PRO A 291 -3.39 2.23 -8.94
N ASP A 292 -2.34 2.53 -9.71
CA ASP A 292 -1.13 3.17 -9.19
C ASP A 292 -1.42 4.60 -8.71
N GLY A 293 -2.29 5.34 -9.40
CA GLY A 293 -2.75 6.66 -8.99
C GLY A 293 -3.52 6.65 -7.67
N VAL A 294 -4.42 5.67 -7.47
CA VAL A 294 -5.10 5.48 -6.17
C VAL A 294 -4.07 5.21 -5.07
N ALA A 295 -3.13 4.31 -5.32
CA ALA A 295 -2.10 3.94 -4.33
C ALA A 295 -1.19 5.14 -3.98
N GLU A 296 -0.77 5.92 -4.97
CA GLU A 296 0.07 7.11 -4.81
C GLU A 296 -0.58 8.15 -3.88
N VAL A 297 -1.85 8.51 -4.15
CA VAL A 297 -2.56 9.52 -3.35
C VAL A 297 -2.83 8.99 -1.93
N ARG A 298 -3.19 7.70 -1.81
CA ARG A 298 -3.38 7.08 -0.49
C ARG A 298 -2.12 7.09 0.35
N GLU A 299 -0.98 6.75 -0.23
CA GLU A 299 0.30 6.73 0.47
C GLU A 299 0.70 8.14 0.95
N ALA A 300 0.46 9.18 0.13
CA ALA A 300 0.66 10.57 0.54
C ALA A 300 -0.23 10.98 1.74
N ILE A 301 -1.52 10.63 1.71
CA ILE A 301 -2.47 10.84 2.81
C ILE A 301 -2.00 10.11 4.07
N ASP A 302 -1.55 8.86 3.92
CA ASP A 302 -1.08 8.06 5.02
C ASP A 302 0.19 8.65 5.65
N PHE A 303 1.14 9.19 4.88
CA PHE A 303 2.30 9.90 5.41
C PHE A 303 1.91 11.11 6.26
N LEU A 304 1.00 11.95 5.75
CA LEU A 304 0.51 13.14 6.48
C LEU A 304 -0.08 12.76 7.83
N ARG A 305 -1.02 11.80 7.83
CA ARG A 305 -1.70 11.34 9.05
C ARG A 305 -0.77 10.60 10.00
N TYR A 306 0.14 9.78 9.46
CA TYR A 306 1.10 9.02 10.27
C TYR A 306 2.10 9.95 10.96
N TYR A 307 2.68 10.90 10.23
CA TYR A 307 3.63 11.84 10.83
C TYR A 307 2.95 12.82 11.78
N ALA A 308 1.72 13.28 11.51
CA ALA A 308 0.94 14.05 12.48
C ALA A 308 0.81 13.31 13.82
N HIS A 309 0.41 12.04 13.79
CA HIS A 309 0.30 11.19 14.98
C HIS A 309 1.67 10.98 15.66
N GLN A 310 2.71 10.59 14.92
CA GLN A 310 4.07 10.41 15.48
C GLN A 310 4.62 11.71 16.07
N GLY A 311 4.34 12.85 15.43
CA GLY A 311 4.77 14.17 15.85
C GLY A 311 4.17 14.59 17.18
N ARG A 312 2.87 14.31 17.42
CA ARG A 312 2.25 14.55 18.74
C ARG A 312 2.93 13.73 19.83
N ARG A 313 3.24 12.47 19.56
CA ARG A 313 3.89 11.57 20.52
C ARG A 313 5.31 12.00 20.86
N LEU A 314 6.10 12.38 19.85
CA LEU A 314 7.53 12.65 20.00
C LEU A 314 7.86 14.10 20.36
N PHE A 315 7.08 15.08 19.88
CA PHE A 315 7.35 16.51 20.03
C PHE A 315 6.32 17.23 20.91
N GLY A 316 5.36 16.49 21.49
CA GLY A 316 4.25 17.05 22.26
C GLY A 316 4.66 17.64 23.60
N GLN A 317 5.25 16.81 24.47
CA GLN A 317 5.76 17.22 25.78
C GLN A 317 7.20 16.72 25.94
N PRO A 318 8.06 17.46 26.68
CA PRO A 318 9.38 16.96 27.04
C PRO A 318 9.27 15.63 27.82
N GLU A 319 10.13 14.68 27.49
CA GLU A 319 10.29 13.43 28.22
C GLU A 319 10.97 13.71 29.56
N ALA A 320 10.30 13.38 30.66
CA ALA A 320 10.90 13.47 31.98
C ALA A 320 11.96 12.36 32.14
N LEU A 321 13.20 12.76 32.42
CA LEU A 321 14.30 11.85 32.67
C LEU A 321 14.50 11.64 34.18
N PRO A 322 15.02 10.48 34.61
CA PRO A 322 15.35 10.26 36.01
C PRO A 322 16.42 11.25 36.50
N GLY A 323 16.44 11.52 37.80
CA GLY A 323 17.41 12.41 38.43
C GLY A 323 17.46 12.23 39.96
N PRO A 324 18.49 12.76 40.63
CA PRO A 324 18.52 12.83 42.08
C PRO A 324 17.37 13.67 42.63
N THR A 325 17.06 13.45 43.91
CA THR A 325 16.12 14.27 44.66
C THR A 325 16.47 15.76 44.57
N GLY A 326 15.47 16.60 44.27
CA GLY A 326 15.68 18.05 44.12
C GLY A 326 16.16 18.47 42.73
N GLU A 327 16.03 17.60 41.73
CA GLU A 327 16.34 17.90 40.33
C GLU A 327 15.17 17.51 39.41
N SER A 328 14.93 18.33 38.38
CA SER A 328 14.03 18.00 37.27
C SER A 328 14.83 17.97 35.98
N ASN A 329 14.80 16.83 35.29
CA ASN A 329 15.48 16.62 34.01
C ASN A 329 14.45 16.37 32.92
N GLN A 330 14.56 17.09 31.82
CA GLN A 330 13.65 16.95 30.69
C GLN A 330 14.42 16.88 29.37
N LEU A 331 14.06 15.94 28.51
CA LEU A 331 14.56 15.82 27.14
C LEU A 331 13.47 16.28 26.17
N SER A 332 13.81 17.11 25.20
CA SER A 332 12.86 17.61 24.21
C SER A 332 13.46 17.61 22.81
N LEU A 333 12.60 17.42 21.81
CA LEU A 333 12.95 17.42 20.39
C LEU A 333 12.54 18.73 19.73
N HIS A 334 13.42 19.25 18.88
CA HIS A 334 13.26 20.53 18.16
C HIS A 334 13.69 20.37 16.71
N GLY A 335 13.13 21.18 15.81
CA GLY A 335 13.57 21.23 14.42
C GLY A 335 15.06 21.53 14.30
N ARG A 336 15.72 20.94 13.30
CA ARG A 336 17.15 21.15 13.02
C ARG A 336 17.43 22.50 12.36
N GLY A 337 16.51 23.01 11.55
CA GLY A 337 16.70 24.23 10.76
C GLY A 337 16.03 24.15 9.39
N ALA A 338 16.65 24.75 8.37
CA ALA A 338 16.18 24.61 6.99
C ALA A 338 16.55 23.22 6.44
N PHE A 339 15.54 22.49 5.95
CA PHE A 339 15.69 21.17 5.34
C PHE A 339 15.41 21.24 3.84
N VAL A 340 16.26 20.61 3.03
CA VAL A 340 16.03 20.46 1.59
C VAL A 340 15.40 19.09 1.35
N CYS A 341 14.22 19.06 0.73
CA CYS A 341 13.55 17.83 0.33
C CYS A 341 13.69 17.66 -1.19
N ILE A 342 14.48 16.67 -1.62
CA ILE A 342 14.71 16.35 -3.04
C ILE A 342 14.03 15.03 -3.34
N SER A 343 12.94 15.08 -4.11
CA SER A 343 12.08 13.93 -4.37
C SER A 343 12.27 13.36 -5.79
N PRO A 344 11.94 12.08 -6.01
CA PRO A 344 12.05 11.43 -7.30
C PRO A 344 10.76 11.63 -8.13
N TRP A 345 10.82 11.29 -9.41
CA TRP A 345 9.68 11.36 -10.34
C TRP A 345 8.74 10.15 -10.25
N ASN A 346 9.22 9.02 -9.73
CA ASN A 346 8.47 7.76 -9.80
C ASN A 346 7.39 7.61 -8.72
N PHE A 347 7.48 8.38 -7.64
CA PHE A 347 6.40 8.63 -6.68
C PHE A 347 6.30 10.15 -6.47
N PRO A 348 5.77 10.87 -7.47
CA PRO A 348 5.87 12.32 -7.55
C PRO A 348 5.07 13.05 -6.48
N LEU A 349 4.12 12.36 -5.84
CA LEU A 349 3.28 12.89 -4.78
C LEU A 349 3.59 12.24 -3.43
N ALA A 350 3.63 10.91 -3.37
CA ALA A 350 3.75 10.18 -2.11
C ALA A 350 5.08 10.42 -1.40
N ILE A 351 6.20 10.22 -2.10
CA ILE A 351 7.54 10.44 -1.53
C ILE A 351 7.79 11.95 -1.34
N PHE A 352 7.32 12.78 -2.27
CA PHE A 352 7.40 14.24 -2.14
C PHE A 352 6.73 14.72 -0.84
N ILE A 353 5.45 14.37 -0.64
CA ILE A 353 4.71 14.71 0.58
C ILE A 353 5.33 14.04 1.79
N GLY A 354 5.76 12.78 1.71
CA GLY A 354 6.37 12.07 2.83
C GLY A 354 7.62 12.76 3.39
N GLN A 355 8.53 13.21 2.53
CA GLN A 355 9.71 13.97 2.95
C GLN A 355 9.34 15.34 3.53
N VAL A 356 8.50 16.10 2.83
CA VAL A 356 8.08 17.46 3.22
C VAL A 356 7.32 17.44 4.54
N ALA A 357 6.34 16.55 4.69
CA ALA A 357 5.52 16.39 5.88
C ALA A 357 6.36 16.04 7.11
N ALA A 358 7.33 15.12 6.98
CA ALA A 358 8.20 14.74 8.08
C ALA A 358 9.05 15.92 8.57
N ALA A 359 9.66 16.67 7.65
CA ALA A 359 10.47 17.83 7.99
C ALA A 359 9.63 18.93 8.67
N LEU A 360 8.47 19.27 8.10
CA LEU A 360 7.54 20.25 8.66
C LEU A 360 7.05 19.84 10.06
N MET A 361 6.65 18.58 10.24
CA MET A 361 6.14 18.07 11.51
C MET A 361 7.19 18.17 12.62
N ALA A 362 8.45 17.89 12.29
CA ALA A 362 9.57 18.00 13.21
C ALA A 362 9.98 19.46 13.54
N GLY A 363 9.35 20.47 12.95
CA GLY A 363 9.63 21.89 13.23
C GLY A 363 10.65 22.55 12.29
N ASN A 364 10.93 21.94 11.14
CA ASN A 364 11.86 22.51 10.14
C ASN A 364 11.12 23.38 9.13
N SER A 365 11.80 24.40 8.59
CA SER A 365 11.40 25.00 7.31
C SER A 365 11.91 24.11 6.17
N VAL A 366 11.23 24.14 5.03
CA VAL A 366 11.43 23.21 3.92
C VAL A 366 11.62 23.93 2.60
N LEU A 367 12.68 23.55 1.90
CA LEU A 367 12.96 23.89 0.51
C LEU A 367 12.69 22.63 -0.34
N ALA A 368 11.53 22.58 -0.98
CA ALA A 368 11.06 21.42 -1.72
C ALA A 368 11.48 21.50 -3.20
N LYS A 369 12.32 20.56 -3.63
CA LYS A 369 12.81 20.42 -5.01
C LYS A 369 12.32 19.09 -5.59
N PRO A 370 11.33 19.08 -6.49
CA PRO A 370 10.88 17.85 -7.14
C PRO A 370 11.81 17.43 -8.28
N ALA A 371 11.65 16.21 -8.77
CA ALA A 371 12.25 15.80 -10.05
C ALA A 371 11.73 16.67 -11.22
N GLU A 372 12.57 16.82 -12.25
CA GLU A 372 12.29 17.69 -13.41
C GLU A 372 11.13 17.17 -14.27
N GLN A 373 10.92 15.86 -14.25
CA GLN A 373 9.86 15.18 -14.98
C GLN A 373 8.47 15.39 -14.36
N THR A 374 8.37 15.74 -13.07
CA THR A 374 7.10 15.74 -12.32
C THR A 374 6.93 17.00 -11.46
N THR A 375 7.03 18.16 -12.11
CA THR A 375 7.01 19.48 -11.44
C THR A 375 5.59 20.00 -11.21
N LEU A 376 4.60 19.57 -12.00
CA LEU A 376 3.23 20.03 -11.85
C LEU A 376 2.59 19.41 -10.60
N VAL A 377 2.74 18.11 -10.39
CA VAL A 377 2.24 17.40 -9.19
C VAL A 377 2.86 17.99 -7.91
N GLY A 378 4.19 18.19 -7.88
CA GLY A 378 4.88 18.77 -6.73
C GLY A 378 4.40 20.20 -6.41
N PHE A 379 4.17 21.02 -7.43
CA PHE A 379 3.62 22.37 -7.26
C PHE A 379 2.20 22.35 -6.66
N ALA A 380 1.33 21.49 -7.18
CA ALA A 380 -0.03 21.34 -6.67
C ALA A 380 -0.03 20.87 -5.20
N ALA A 381 0.87 19.95 -4.83
CA ALA A 381 1.03 19.48 -3.47
C ALA A 381 1.45 20.61 -2.49
N VAL A 382 2.40 21.47 -2.88
CA VAL A 382 2.81 22.61 -2.04
C VAL A 382 1.68 23.62 -1.88
N LYS A 383 0.95 23.94 -2.95
CA LYS A 383 -0.23 24.81 -2.85
C LYS A 383 -1.30 24.24 -1.90
N LEU A 384 -1.52 22.93 -1.93
CA LEU A 384 -2.44 22.28 -1.02
C LEU A 384 -1.97 22.36 0.44
N LEU A 385 -0.67 22.21 0.70
CA LEU A 385 -0.09 22.39 2.03
C LEU A 385 -0.20 23.84 2.53
N HIS A 386 -0.07 24.83 1.64
CA HIS A 386 -0.34 26.23 1.99
C HIS A 386 -1.80 26.46 2.34
N GLU A 387 -2.73 25.93 1.53
CA GLU A 387 -4.16 25.99 1.81
C GLU A 387 -4.51 25.32 3.15
N ALA A 388 -3.81 24.23 3.50
CA ALA A 388 -4.00 23.55 4.78
C ALA A 388 -3.52 24.36 5.99
N GLY A 389 -2.65 25.36 5.78
CA GLY A 389 -2.17 26.28 6.82
C GLY A 389 -0.65 26.35 6.99
N VAL A 390 0.15 25.69 6.15
CA VAL A 390 1.62 25.83 6.19
C VAL A 390 2.02 27.22 5.65
N PRO A 391 2.73 28.07 6.42
CA PRO A 391 3.12 29.38 5.94
C PRO A 391 4.04 29.33 4.71
N GLU A 392 3.88 30.27 3.77
CA GLU A 392 4.66 30.31 2.52
C GLU A 392 6.17 30.47 2.72
N ALA A 393 6.60 31.16 3.79
CA ALA A 393 8.02 31.28 4.10
C ALA A 393 8.60 30.00 4.75
N VAL A 394 7.74 29.15 5.31
CA VAL A 394 8.14 27.88 5.95
C VAL A 394 8.29 26.78 4.92
N LEU A 395 7.38 26.68 3.93
CA LEU A 395 7.48 25.71 2.84
C LEU A 395 7.62 26.45 1.51
N GLN A 396 8.73 26.25 0.82
CA GLN A 396 8.97 26.91 -0.46
C GLN A 396 9.23 25.89 -1.56
N TYR A 397 8.73 26.17 -2.75
CA TYR A 397 8.83 25.27 -3.91
C TYR A 397 9.85 25.79 -4.91
N LEU A 398 10.86 24.96 -5.21
CA LEU A 398 12.01 25.30 -6.05
C LEU A 398 12.16 24.26 -7.17
N PRO A 399 11.37 24.35 -8.25
CA PRO A 399 11.56 23.49 -9.41
C PRO A 399 12.84 23.89 -10.15
N GLY A 400 13.59 22.93 -10.65
CA GLY A 400 14.86 23.19 -11.34
C GLY A 400 15.64 21.91 -11.54
N ASP A 401 16.77 21.98 -12.24
CA ASP A 401 17.59 20.81 -12.44
C ASP A 401 18.48 20.48 -11.22
N GLY A 402 18.95 19.24 -11.16
CA GLY A 402 19.82 18.78 -10.07
C GLY A 402 21.19 19.48 -10.03
N ALA A 403 21.75 19.83 -11.19
CA ALA A 403 23.10 20.40 -11.31
C ALA A 403 23.15 21.89 -10.93
N THR A 404 22.02 22.60 -11.03
CA THR A 404 21.89 24.02 -10.70
C THR A 404 21.23 24.19 -9.33
N VAL A 405 19.91 24.00 -9.25
CA VAL A 405 19.12 24.24 -8.02
C VAL A 405 19.49 23.23 -6.93
N GLY A 406 19.56 21.93 -7.26
CA GLY A 406 19.93 20.90 -6.28
C GLY A 406 21.34 21.09 -5.71
N ALA A 407 22.32 21.37 -6.57
CA ALA A 407 23.70 21.61 -6.15
C ALA A 407 23.85 22.91 -5.33
N ALA A 408 23.15 23.98 -5.69
CA ALA A 408 23.18 25.23 -4.95
C ALA A 408 22.63 25.05 -3.52
N LEU A 409 21.49 24.37 -3.38
CA LEU A 409 20.86 24.09 -2.09
C LEU A 409 21.76 23.20 -1.19
N THR A 410 22.32 22.13 -1.74
CA THR A 410 23.10 21.15 -0.94
C THR A 410 24.46 21.67 -0.49
N ARG A 411 24.99 22.71 -1.13
CA ARG A 411 26.27 23.34 -0.79
C ARG A 411 26.13 24.51 0.17
N ASP A 412 24.92 25.01 0.40
CA ASP A 412 24.71 26.20 1.23
C ASP A 412 24.91 25.89 2.73
N PRO A 413 25.60 26.77 3.49
CA PRO A 413 25.86 26.56 4.91
C PRO A 413 24.62 26.67 5.81
N ARG A 414 23.52 27.30 5.36
CA ARG A 414 22.27 27.46 6.13
C ARG A 414 21.42 26.18 6.17
N VAL A 415 21.70 25.23 5.28
CA VAL A 415 20.95 23.97 5.19
C VAL A 415 21.39 23.00 6.29
N ALA A 416 20.47 22.71 7.21
CA ALA A 416 20.69 21.81 8.33
C ALA A 416 20.62 20.32 7.93
N GLY A 417 19.93 20.00 6.85
CA GLY A 417 19.89 18.64 6.33
C GLY A 417 19.17 18.49 4.99
N VAL A 418 19.32 17.31 4.40
CA VAL A 418 18.74 16.94 3.12
C VAL A 418 18.00 15.60 3.28
N ALA A 419 16.73 15.59 2.91
CA ALA A 419 15.99 14.36 2.64
C ALA A 419 16.00 14.13 1.12
N PHE A 420 16.65 13.06 0.68
CA PHE A 420 16.83 12.73 -0.72
C PHE A 420 16.26 11.35 -1.01
N THR A 421 15.54 11.23 -2.13
CA THR A 421 15.23 9.94 -2.71
C THR A 421 15.51 9.95 -4.21
N GLY A 422 16.31 8.99 -4.68
CA GLY A 422 16.76 8.92 -6.07
C GLY A 422 17.97 7.99 -6.25
N SER A 423 18.84 8.24 -7.23
CA SER A 423 19.95 7.33 -7.52
C SER A 423 21.06 7.34 -6.47
N THR A 424 21.76 6.21 -6.32
CA THR A 424 22.90 6.06 -5.41
C THR A 424 24.04 7.02 -5.76
N GLU A 425 24.25 7.31 -7.04
CA GLU A 425 25.26 8.26 -7.53
C GLU A 425 24.96 9.68 -7.04
N THR A 426 23.71 10.12 -7.15
CA THR A 426 23.28 11.45 -6.70
C THR A 426 23.35 11.55 -5.18
N ALA A 427 22.92 10.52 -4.43
CA ALA A 427 23.06 10.50 -2.98
C ALA A 427 24.52 10.66 -2.52
N ARG A 428 25.46 9.97 -3.19
CA ARG A 428 26.90 10.11 -2.92
C ARG A 428 27.40 11.53 -3.22
N ALA A 429 26.94 12.15 -4.31
CA ALA A 429 27.30 13.52 -4.64
C ALA A 429 26.79 14.51 -3.58
N ILE A 430 25.54 14.37 -3.14
CA ILE A 430 24.96 15.17 -2.06
C ILE A 430 25.75 14.98 -0.76
N ASN A 431 26.06 13.75 -0.37
CA ASN A 431 26.82 13.47 0.84
C ASN A 431 28.19 14.17 0.84
N ARG A 432 28.92 14.12 -0.28
CA ARG A 432 30.20 14.84 -0.42
C ARG A 432 30.03 16.35 -0.37
N ALA A 433 28.99 16.87 -1.02
CA ALA A 433 28.69 18.31 -1.00
C ALA A 433 28.41 18.79 0.42
N LEU A 434 27.60 18.05 1.18
CA LEU A 434 27.27 18.38 2.57
C LEU A 434 28.52 18.37 3.47
N ALA A 435 29.40 17.39 3.30
CA ALA A 435 30.63 17.22 4.07
C ALA A 435 31.73 18.23 3.71
N ALA A 436 31.70 18.81 2.51
CA ALA A 436 32.71 19.78 2.05
C ALA A 436 32.46 21.22 2.54
N ARG A 437 31.35 21.48 3.26
CA ARG A 437 30.99 22.81 3.76
C ARG A 437 31.77 23.14 5.04
N ASP A 438 32.18 24.40 5.16
CA ASP A 438 32.69 24.97 6.42
C ASP A 438 31.51 25.49 7.25
N ALA A 439 30.68 24.57 7.74
CA ALA A 439 29.42 24.85 8.44
C ALA A 439 29.06 23.73 9.43
N ALA A 440 27.92 23.85 10.11
CA ALA A 440 27.39 22.77 10.95
C ALA A 440 27.24 21.46 10.14
N ILE A 441 27.49 20.33 10.78
CA ILE A 441 27.43 19.02 10.14
C ILE A 441 25.98 18.73 9.73
N GLY A 442 25.73 18.76 8.42
CA GLY A 442 24.41 18.48 7.86
C GLY A 442 24.03 17.02 7.98
N ILE A 443 22.73 16.77 8.10
CA ILE A 443 22.17 15.43 8.08
C ILE A 443 21.74 15.05 6.66
N LEU A 444 22.10 13.85 6.23
CA LEU A 444 21.53 13.24 5.02
C LEU A 444 20.62 12.08 5.41
N ILE A 445 19.40 12.11 4.88
CA ILE A 445 18.50 10.96 4.81
C ILE A 445 18.41 10.62 3.33
N ALA A 446 19.03 9.51 2.91
CA ALA A 446 19.03 9.09 1.52
C ALA A 446 18.39 7.72 1.39
N GLU A 447 17.28 7.66 0.67
CA GLU A 447 16.69 6.42 0.16
C GLU A 447 17.05 6.30 -1.33
N THR A 448 17.55 5.14 -1.75
CA THR A 448 18.08 4.96 -3.10
C THR A 448 17.61 3.66 -3.75
N GLY A 449 18.32 3.18 -4.76
CA GLY A 449 17.92 2.04 -5.58
C GLY A 449 18.04 0.68 -4.89
N GLY A 450 17.66 -0.37 -5.62
CA GLY A 450 17.80 -1.75 -5.17
C GLY A 450 18.00 -2.73 -6.32
N GLN A 451 18.81 -3.77 -6.08
CA GLN A 451 18.86 -4.97 -6.93
C GLN A 451 17.97 -6.06 -6.31
N ASN A 452 16.67 -5.78 -6.21
CA ASN A 452 15.76 -6.57 -5.39
C ASN A 452 15.48 -7.95 -5.99
N ALA A 453 15.38 -8.96 -5.12
CA ALA A 453 15.21 -10.34 -5.53
C ALA A 453 13.92 -10.98 -4.97
N LEU A 454 13.35 -11.90 -5.75
CA LEU A 454 12.39 -12.91 -5.30
C LEU A 454 13.12 -14.25 -5.22
N ILE A 455 12.93 -15.00 -4.14
CA ILE A 455 13.42 -16.38 -4.01
C ILE A 455 12.22 -17.31 -3.88
N ALA A 456 12.11 -18.28 -4.79
CA ALA A 456 11.08 -19.31 -4.76
C ALA A 456 11.71 -20.70 -4.63
N ASP A 457 11.25 -21.48 -3.65
CA ASP A 457 11.57 -22.90 -3.53
C ASP A 457 10.50 -23.78 -4.20
N SER A 458 10.73 -25.09 -4.27
CA SER A 458 9.80 -26.04 -4.91
C SER A 458 8.45 -26.19 -4.21
N SER A 459 8.29 -25.66 -2.99
CA SER A 459 7.02 -25.69 -2.25
C SER A 459 6.09 -24.53 -2.62
N ALA A 460 6.62 -23.51 -3.31
CA ALA A 460 5.86 -22.38 -3.80
C ALA A 460 4.71 -22.81 -4.73
N LEU A 461 3.59 -22.09 -4.67
CA LEU A 461 2.51 -22.23 -5.65
C LEU A 461 2.88 -21.45 -6.92
N PRO A 462 3.08 -22.09 -8.09
CA PRO A 462 3.50 -21.40 -9.31
C PRO A 462 2.57 -20.26 -9.72
N GLU A 463 1.25 -20.43 -9.61
CA GLU A 463 0.25 -19.42 -9.99
C GLU A 463 0.37 -18.17 -9.12
N GLN A 464 0.61 -18.33 -7.82
CA GLN A 464 0.81 -17.22 -6.91
C GLN A 464 2.16 -16.53 -7.18
N LEU A 465 3.23 -17.32 -7.35
CA LEU A 465 4.56 -16.80 -7.64
C LEU A 465 4.58 -15.98 -8.93
N VAL A 466 4.00 -16.50 -10.02
CA VAL A 466 3.95 -15.80 -11.31
C VAL A 466 3.15 -14.51 -11.17
N LYS A 467 1.96 -14.55 -10.56
CA LYS A 467 1.15 -13.35 -10.32
C LYS A 467 1.93 -12.27 -9.56
N ASP A 468 2.60 -12.65 -8.47
CA ASP A 468 3.35 -11.73 -7.63
C ASP A 468 4.63 -11.21 -8.33
N ALA A 469 5.32 -12.04 -9.11
CA ALA A 469 6.46 -11.65 -9.92
C ALA A 469 6.06 -10.67 -11.04
N MET A 470 4.95 -10.93 -11.74
CA MET A 470 4.38 -10.03 -12.76
C MET A 470 4.10 -8.64 -12.18
N THR A 471 3.38 -8.61 -11.06
CA THR A 471 3.04 -7.36 -10.36
C THR A 471 4.30 -6.63 -9.87
N ALA A 472 5.25 -7.35 -9.26
CA ALA A 472 6.45 -6.76 -8.70
C ALA A 472 7.46 -6.27 -9.75
N ALA A 473 7.55 -6.92 -10.91
CA ALA A 473 8.54 -6.58 -11.94
C ALA A 473 8.03 -5.54 -12.94
N PHE A 474 6.75 -5.62 -13.32
CA PHE A 474 6.19 -4.84 -14.43
C PHE A 474 5.21 -3.76 -14.01
N GLY A 475 4.65 -3.82 -12.79
CA GLY A 475 3.81 -2.76 -12.24
C GLY A 475 4.51 -1.39 -12.28
N SER A 476 3.80 -0.35 -12.69
CA SER A 476 4.36 0.99 -12.96
C SER A 476 5.54 0.97 -13.95
N ALA A 477 5.50 0.08 -14.95
CA ALA A 477 6.61 -0.18 -15.87
C ALA A 477 7.93 -0.53 -15.14
N GLY A 478 7.86 -1.20 -13.99
CA GLY A 478 9.04 -1.55 -13.19
C GLY A 478 9.79 -0.35 -12.60
N GLN A 479 9.21 0.86 -12.65
CA GLN A 479 9.81 2.11 -12.17
C GLN A 479 9.58 2.31 -10.68
N ARG A 480 9.74 1.26 -9.88
CA ARG A 480 9.69 1.31 -8.41
C ARG A 480 11.05 0.89 -7.87
N CYS A 481 11.56 1.61 -6.86
CA CYS A 481 12.79 1.20 -6.18
C CYS A 481 12.66 -0.20 -5.54
N SER A 482 11.44 -0.62 -5.20
CA SER A 482 11.11 -1.95 -4.67
C SER A 482 10.80 -3.01 -5.73
N ALA A 483 10.81 -2.67 -7.03
CA ALA A 483 10.44 -3.60 -8.09
C ALA A 483 11.38 -4.83 -8.10
N ALA A 484 10.81 -6.00 -8.41
CA ALA A 484 11.59 -7.22 -8.56
C ALA A 484 12.50 -7.10 -9.78
N ARG A 485 13.82 -7.15 -9.54
CA ARG A 485 14.83 -7.14 -10.59
C ARG A 485 15.20 -8.56 -10.98
N VAL A 486 15.23 -9.47 -10.00
CA VAL A 486 15.66 -10.87 -10.18
C VAL A 486 14.70 -11.83 -9.50
N LEU A 487 14.32 -12.91 -10.18
CA LEU A 487 13.62 -14.06 -9.63
C LEU A 487 14.59 -15.26 -9.60
N PHE A 488 14.95 -15.69 -8.41
CA PHE A 488 15.59 -16.99 -8.17
C PHE A 488 14.51 -18.05 -8.02
N VAL A 489 14.55 -19.07 -8.87
CA VAL A 489 13.59 -20.18 -8.84
C VAL A 489 14.33 -21.51 -8.72
N GLN A 490 13.90 -22.36 -7.78
CA GLN A 490 14.50 -23.67 -7.59
C GLN A 490 14.31 -24.52 -8.85
N ARG A 491 15.36 -25.24 -9.26
CA ARG A 491 15.42 -25.96 -10.54
C ARG A 491 14.23 -26.90 -10.77
N ASP A 492 13.73 -27.55 -9.71
CA ASP A 492 12.63 -28.52 -9.77
C ASP A 492 11.30 -27.94 -10.30
N ILE A 493 11.06 -26.63 -10.12
CA ILE A 493 9.83 -25.96 -10.58
C ILE A 493 10.09 -24.92 -11.67
N ALA A 494 11.36 -24.69 -12.03
CA ALA A 494 11.77 -23.57 -12.88
C ALA A 494 11.14 -23.61 -14.28
N ASP A 495 11.05 -24.78 -14.93
CA ASP A 495 10.44 -24.87 -16.27
C ASP A 495 8.96 -24.50 -16.26
N LYS A 496 8.19 -25.05 -15.30
CA LYS A 496 6.76 -24.75 -15.12
C LYS A 496 6.54 -23.26 -14.84
N VAL A 497 7.37 -22.67 -13.98
CA VAL A 497 7.29 -21.24 -13.63
C VAL A 497 7.65 -20.35 -14.81
N ILE A 498 8.72 -20.66 -15.55
CA ILE A 498 9.17 -19.85 -16.70
C ILE A 498 8.14 -19.90 -17.83
N ASP A 499 7.56 -21.08 -18.10
CA ASP A 499 6.50 -21.22 -19.11
C ASP A 499 5.24 -20.43 -18.74
N MET A 500 4.77 -20.60 -17.49
CA MET A 500 3.61 -19.85 -16.98
C MET A 500 3.86 -18.35 -16.90
N LEU A 501 5.08 -17.91 -16.56
CA LEU A 501 5.48 -16.51 -16.60
C LEU A 501 5.41 -15.97 -18.03
N GLY A 502 5.94 -16.72 -19.00
CA GLY A 502 5.87 -16.35 -20.41
C GLY A 502 4.43 -16.18 -20.90
N GLY A 503 3.54 -17.12 -20.55
CA GLY A 503 2.12 -17.02 -20.88
C GLY A 503 1.40 -15.87 -20.17
N ALA A 504 1.70 -15.62 -18.89
CA ALA A 504 1.14 -14.48 -18.18
C ALA A 504 1.61 -13.13 -18.75
N MET A 505 2.84 -13.07 -19.28
CA MET A 505 3.35 -11.89 -19.98
C MET A 505 2.62 -11.62 -21.29
N ASP A 506 2.21 -12.65 -22.02
CA ASP A 506 1.46 -12.49 -23.27
C ASP A 506 0.08 -11.83 -23.06
N GLU A 507 -0.45 -11.86 -21.82
CA GLU A 507 -1.73 -11.24 -21.44
C GLU A 507 -1.61 -9.78 -20.98
N LEU A 508 -0.39 -9.24 -20.83
CA LEU A 508 -0.20 -7.85 -20.39
C LEU A 508 -0.62 -6.85 -21.48
N GLN A 509 -1.40 -5.85 -21.09
CA GLN A 509 -1.72 -4.70 -21.94
C GLN A 509 -0.81 -3.52 -21.63
N VAL A 510 0.01 -3.13 -22.62
CA VAL A 510 0.85 -1.93 -22.58
C VAL A 510 0.16 -0.81 -23.36
N GLY A 511 -0.04 0.36 -22.75
CA GLY A 511 -0.76 1.44 -23.43
C GLY A 511 -1.02 2.69 -22.58
N ASP A 512 -2.05 3.45 -22.96
CA ASP A 512 -2.42 4.69 -22.25
C ASP A 512 -2.80 4.38 -20.80
N PRO A 513 -2.07 4.91 -19.81
CA PRO A 513 -2.32 4.64 -18.40
C PRO A 513 -3.64 5.20 -17.87
N ALA A 514 -4.33 6.05 -18.64
CA ALA A 514 -5.67 6.54 -18.31
C ALA A 514 -6.78 5.51 -18.57
N LEU A 515 -6.50 4.41 -19.28
CA LEU A 515 -7.45 3.34 -19.54
C LEU A 515 -7.40 2.28 -18.43
N LEU A 516 -8.57 1.84 -17.97
CA LEU A 516 -8.67 0.79 -16.93
C LEU A 516 -8.09 -0.56 -17.40
N SER A 517 -8.08 -0.81 -18.71
CA SER A 517 -7.54 -2.04 -19.29
C SER A 517 -6.02 -2.08 -19.37
N THR A 518 -5.33 -0.95 -19.15
CA THR A 518 -3.87 -0.86 -19.24
C THR A 518 -3.22 -1.37 -17.96
N ASP A 519 -2.38 -2.41 -18.10
CA ASP A 519 -1.58 -2.95 -16.99
C ASP A 519 -0.27 -2.19 -16.82
N VAL A 520 0.36 -1.80 -17.94
CA VAL A 520 1.69 -1.18 -17.96
C VAL A 520 1.68 0.11 -18.78
N GLY A 521 2.02 1.22 -18.13
CA GLY A 521 2.16 2.53 -18.75
C GLY A 521 3.54 2.76 -19.41
N PRO A 522 3.83 4.00 -19.84
CA PRO A 522 5.12 4.38 -20.43
C PRO A 522 6.24 4.44 -19.38
N VAL A 523 7.48 4.49 -19.85
CA VAL A 523 8.62 4.94 -19.04
C VAL A 523 8.72 6.46 -19.07
N ILE A 524 9.37 7.05 -18.06
CA ILE A 524 9.21 8.48 -17.77
C ILE A 524 9.75 9.41 -18.86
N ASP A 525 10.91 9.09 -19.46
CA ASP A 525 11.58 9.92 -20.45
C ASP A 525 12.47 9.09 -21.40
N GLU A 526 12.99 9.77 -22.43
CA GLU A 526 13.80 9.13 -23.47
C GLU A 526 15.15 8.61 -22.95
N ASP A 527 15.73 9.28 -21.95
CA ASP A 527 16.99 8.86 -21.34
C ASP A 527 16.81 7.54 -20.59
N ALA A 528 15.72 7.42 -19.82
CA ALA A 528 15.33 6.16 -19.19
C ALA A 528 15.10 5.06 -20.24
N ARG A 529 14.35 5.36 -21.32
CA ARG A 529 14.13 4.40 -22.41
C ARG A 529 15.44 3.94 -23.05
N GLY A 530 16.37 4.87 -23.33
CA GLY A 530 17.67 4.57 -23.92
C GLY A 530 18.51 3.62 -23.06
N ILE A 531 18.50 3.81 -21.74
CA ILE A 531 19.17 2.89 -20.79
C ILE A 531 18.57 1.48 -20.87
N LEU A 532 17.24 1.37 -20.94
CA LEU A 532 16.54 0.09 -21.01
C LEU A 532 16.80 -0.63 -22.33
N VAL A 533 16.77 0.10 -23.45
CA VAL A 533 17.10 -0.45 -24.78
C VAL A 533 18.53 -0.99 -24.79
N ALA A 534 19.51 -0.22 -24.33
CA ALA A 534 20.90 -0.65 -24.30
C ALA A 534 21.12 -1.88 -23.39
N HIS A 535 20.44 -1.94 -22.24
CA HIS A 535 20.51 -3.12 -21.37
C HIS A 535 19.88 -4.34 -22.05
N ALA A 536 18.73 -4.19 -22.70
CA ALA A 536 18.04 -5.30 -23.35
C ALA A 536 18.78 -5.81 -24.59
N GLU A 537 19.43 -4.95 -25.37
CA GLU A 537 20.34 -5.34 -26.45
C GLU A 537 21.50 -6.19 -25.92
N ARG A 538 22.10 -5.79 -24.80
CA ARG A 538 23.14 -6.58 -24.13
C ARG A 538 22.60 -7.93 -23.65
N MET A 539 21.43 -7.96 -23.00
CA MET A 539 20.81 -9.21 -22.54
C MET A 539 20.45 -10.16 -23.68
N GLN A 540 20.11 -9.66 -24.86
CA GLN A 540 19.87 -10.51 -26.03
C GLN A 540 21.13 -11.29 -26.46
N ALA A 541 22.33 -10.76 -26.17
CA ALA A 541 23.60 -11.40 -26.49
C ALA A 541 24.12 -12.30 -25.35
N GLU A 542 23.83 -11.95 -24.09
CA GLU A 542 24.44 -12.58 -22.90
C GLU A 542 23.49 -13.50 -22.12
N ALA A 543 22.18 -13.46 -22.40
CA ALA A 543 21.13 -14.18 -21.69
C ALA A 543 20.12 -14.82 -22.65
N ARG A 544 19.23 -15.68 -22.12
CA ARG A 544 18.15 -16.29 -22.91
C ARG A 544 16.86 -15.50 -22.74
N LEU A 545 16.32 -14.95 -23.83
CA LEU A 545 15.01 -14.30 -23.79
C LEU A 545 13.93 -15.34 -23.44
N ILE A 546 13.15 -15.06 -22.39
CA ILE A 546 11.96 -15.84 -22.01
C ILE A 546 10.76 -15.32 -22.80
N ARG A 547 10.49 -14.02 -22.67
CA ARG A 547 9.39 -13.35 -23.37
C ARG A 547 9.65 -11.86 -23.50
N GLU A 548 9.16 -11.29 -24.59
CA GLU A 548 9.03 -9.87 -24.85
C GLU A 548 7.57 -9.59 -25.18
N VAL A 549 6.95 -8.68 -24.43
CA VAL A 549 5.56 -8.27 -24.66
C VAL A 549 5.47 -7.44 -25.94
N LYS A 550 4.44 -7.68 -26.74
CA LYS A 550 4.21 -6.92 -27.97
C LYS A 550 3.70 -5.52 -27.63
N LEU A 551 4.32 -4.49 -28.21
CA LEU A 551 3.77 -3.13 -28.19
C LEU A 551 2.80 -2.94 -29.35
N ASP A 552 1.65 -2.35 -29.06
CA ASP A 552 0.67 -1.98 -30.07
C ASP A 552 1.04 -0.65 -30.75
N ALA A 553 0.44 -0.40 -31.92
CA ALA A 553 0.73 0.78 -32.73
C ALA A 553 0.48 2.11 -31.98
N ASP A 554 -0.48 2.10 -31.05
CA ASP A 554 -0.83 3.28 -30.24
C ASP A 554 0.30 3.70 -29.29
N CYS A 555 1.24 2.80 -28.98
CA CYS A 555 2.44 3.11 -28.18
C CYS A 555 3.45 3.98 -28.95
N ALA A 556 3.32 4.15 -30.28
CA ALA A 556 4.31 4.83 -31.10
C ALA A 556 4.48 6.33 -30.78
N GLN A 557 3.45 6.96 -30.21
CA GLN A 557 3.48 8.40 -29.86
C GLN A 557 4.03 8.67 -28.46
N GLY A 558 4.17 7.63 -27.64
CA GLY A 558 4.69 7.72 -26.27
C GLY A 558 6.11 7.19 -26.12
N ILE A 559 6.55 7.15 -24.87
CA ILE A 559 7.85 6.64 -24.46
C ILE A 559 7.65 5.28 -23.80
N PHE A 560 7.27 4.30 -24.60
CA PHE A 560 7.04 2.94 -24.10
C PHE A 560 8.28 2.06 -24.24
N PHE A 561 8.41 1.10 -23.32
CA PHE A 561 9.37 0.02 -23.39
C PHE A 561 8.64 -1.30 -23.16
N ALA A 562 8.81 -2.26 -24.07
CA ALA A 562 8.19 -3.58 -23.98
C ALA A 562 8.65 -4.31 -22.71
N PRO A 563 7.76 -4.75 -21.81
CA PRO A 563 8.15 -5.64 -20.72
C PRO A 563 8.90 -6.87 -21.23
N ARG A 564 10.03 -7.18 -20.61
CA ARG A 564 10.92 -8.29 -21.03
C ARG A 564 11.34 -9.14 -19.84
N ALA A 565 11.45 -10.45 -20.06
CA ALA A 565 12.03 -11.39 -19.11
C ALA A 565 13.19 -12.15 -19.75
N PHE A 566 14.31 -12.22 -19.05
CA PHE A 566 15.51 -12.95 -19.48
C PHE A 566 15.91 -13.97 -18.44
N GLU A 567 16.36 -15.14 -18.88
CA GLU A 567 17.00 -16.12 -18.02
C GLU A 567 18.52 -15.96 -18.09
N LEU A 568 19.16 -15.89 -16.92
CA LEU A 568 20.60 -15.66 -16.77
C LEU A 568 21.29 -16.87 -16.12
N PRO A 569 22.56 -17.10 -16.46
CA PRO A 569 23.35 -18.13 -15.82
C PRO A 569 23.75 -17.78 -14.37
N SER A 570 23.92 -16.49 -14.04
CA SER A 570 24.24 -16.03 -12.69
C SER A 570 23.84 -14.57 -12.46
N LEU A 571 23.85 -14.14 -11.19
CA LEU A 571 23.56 -12.77 -10.80
C LEU A 571 24.65 -11.78 -11.22
N ASP A 572 25.88 -12.27 -11.44
CA ASP A 572 27.06 -11.44 -11.75
C ASP A 572 26.93 -10.66 -13.06
N LEU A 573 26.00 -11.04 -13.93
CA LEU A 573 25.69 -10.29 -15.16
C LEU A 573 25.01 -8.93 -14.88
N LEU A 574 24.55 -8.71 -13.63
CA LEU A 574 23.85 -7.51 -13.20
C LEU A 574 24.73 -6.67 -12.26
N GLN A 575 25.39 -5.66 -12.83
CA GLN A 575 26.37 -4.83 -12.11
C GLN A 575 25.74 -3.60 -11.42
N ARG A 576 24.55 -3.19 -11.87
CA ARG A 576 23.82 -2.01 -11.35
C ARG A 576 22.32 -2.22 -11.50
N GLU A 577 21.55 -1.38 -10.83
CA GLU A 577 20.10 -1.33 -11.04
C GLU A 577 19.75 -0.93 -12.47
N VAL A 578 18.73 -1.60 -13.02
CA VAL A 578 18.07 -1.24 -14.29
C VAL A 578 16.63 -0.88 -13.99
N PHE A 579 16.29 0.40 -14.10
CA PHE A 579 15.05 0.97 -13.58
C PHE A 579 13.91 0.94 -14.61
N GLY A 580 13.38 -0.25 -14.89
CA GLY A 580 12.27 -0.43 -15.85
C GLY A 580 11.72 -1.86 -15.86
N PRO A 581 10.86 -2.20 -16.83
CA PRO A 581 10.08 -3.44 -16.80
C PRO A 581 10.89 -4.60 -17.40
N ILE A 582 12.03 -4.91 -16.78
CA ILE A 582 12.92 -6.02 -17.16
C ILE A 582 13.10 -6.95 -15.96
N LEU A 583 12.60 -8.18 -16.08
CA LEU A 583 12.78 -9.23 -15.10
C LEU A 583 13.91 -10.18 -15.51
N HIS A 584 14.75 -10.51 -14.55
CA HIS A 584 15.85 -11.46 -14.70
C HIS A 584 15.49 -12.73 -13.93
N VAL A 585 15.63 -13.91 -14.54
CA VAL A 585 15.30 -15.21 -13.89
C VAL A 585 16.57 -16.04 -13.79
N ILE A 586 16.84 -16.60 -12.61
CA ILE A 586 18.01 -17.44 -12.35
C ILE A 586 17.53 -18.73 -11.70
N ARG A 587 18.01 -19.87 -12.21
CA ARG A 587 17.77 -21.17 -11.60
C ARG A 587 18.79 -21.43 -10.52
N TYR A 588 18.37 -22.05 -9.41
CA TYR A 588 19.29 -22.56 -8.40
C TYR A 588 18.94 -23.99 -7.98
N ASP A 589 19.94 -24.75 -7.58
CA ASP A 589 19.76 -26.07 -6.98
C ASP A 589 19.48 -25.92 -5.48
N ALA A 590 18.62 -26.76 -4.90
CA ALA A 590 18.15 -26.58 -3.51
C ALA A 590 19.29 -26.50 -2.48
N ASP A 591 20.37 -27.25 -2.67
CA ASP A 591 21.57 -27.25 -1.83
C ASP A 591 22.44 -25.99 -1.97
N LYS A 592 22.07 -25.08 -2.90
CA LYS A 592 22.75 -23.80 -3.15
C LYS A 592 21.98 -22.58 -2.64
N LEU A 593 20.93 -22.76 -1.84
CA LEU A 593 20.17 -21.65 -1.27
C LEU A 593 21.07 -20.64 -0.53
N ASP A 594 22.06 -21.11 0.24
CA ASP A 594 23.03 -20.24 0.91
C ASP A 594 23.83 -19.38 -0.07
N ALA A 595 24.26 -19.96 -1.20
CA ALA A 595 25.00 -19.23 -2.22
C ALA A 595 24.13 -18.16 -2.91
N VAL A 596 22.82 -18.43 -3.07
CA VAL A 596 21.86 -17.42 -3.57
C VAL A 596 21.76 -16.24 -2.61
N ILE A 597 21.59 -16.51 -1.32
CA ILE A 597 21.50 -15.46 -0.29
C ILE A 597 22.80 -14.63 -0.25
N ASP A 598 23.95 -15.30 -0.31
CA ASP A 598 25.25 -14.65 -0.30
C ASP A 598 25.47 -13.79 -1.55
N ALA A 599 25.03 -14.25 -2.73
CA ALA A 599 25.08 -13.47 -3.97
C ALA A 599 24.20 -12.22 -3.91
N ILE A 600 22.98 -12.33 -3.38
CA ILE A 600 22.08 -11.18 -3.18
C ILE A 600 22.72 -10.13 -2.27
N ASN A 601 23.25 -10.58 -1.12
CA ASN A 601 23.94 -9.71 -0.18
C ASN A 601 25.20 -9.06 -0.79
N ALA A 602 25.91 -9.76 -1.67
CA ALA A 602 27.12 -9.28 -2.33
C ALA A 602 26.86 -8.17 -3.36
N THR A 603 25.63 -7.97 -3.82
CA THR A 603 25.27 -6.81 -4.67
C THR A 603 25.53 -5.48 -3.96
N GLY A 604 25.60 -5.49 -2.62
CA GLY A 604 25.76 -4.30 -1.79
C GLY A 604 24.46 -3.50 -1.60
N TYR A 605 23.41 -3.80 -2.36
CA TYR A 605 22.06 -3.29 -2.13
C TYR A 605 21.36 -4.09 -1.01
N GLY A 606 20.29 -3.52 -0.47
CA GLY A 606 19.59 -4.07 0.67
C GLY A 606 18.20 -3.47 0.86
N LEU A 607 17.38 -3.38 -0.18
CA LEU A 607 16.07 -2.72 -0.13
C LEU A 607 14.90 -3.69 0.08
N THR A 608 14.48 -4.44 -0.96
CA THR A 608 13.41 -5.44 -0.84
C THR A 608 13.85 -6.86 -1.20
N LEU A 609 13.26 -7.85 -0.51
CA LEU A 609 13.32 -9.27 -0.86
C LEU A 609 11.92 -9.89 -0.71
N GLY A 610 11.48 -10.68 -1.68
CA GLY A 610 10.33 -11.57 -1.56
C GLY A 610 10.73 -13.04 -1.45
N ILE A 611 10.02 -13.80 -0.63
CA ILE A 611 10.24 -15.23 -0.39
C ILE A 611 8.94 -15.95 -0.71
N HIS A 612 8.97 -16.91 -1.63
CA HIS A 612 7.88 -17.84 -1.88
C HIS A 612 8.28 -19.22 -1.40
N SER A 613 7.74 -19.61 -0.25
CA SER A 613 7.96 -20.91 0.38
C SER A 613 6.84 -21.21 1.38
N ARG A 614 6.44 -22.47 1.45
CA ARG A 614 5.51 -23.01 2.45
C ARG A 614 6.24 -23.73 3.59
N ILE A 615 7.58 -23.66 3.61
CA ILE A 615 8.43 -24.31 4.60
C ILE A 615 8.96 -23.25 5.57
N ASP A 616 8.48 -23.28 6.81
CA ASP A 616 8.85 -22.29 7.84
C ASP A 616 10.36 -22.23 8.08
N GLU A 617 11.04 -23.38 8.01
CA GLU A 617 12.50 -23.46 8.14
C GLU A 617 13.20 -22.69 7.02
N THR A 618 12.77 -22.85 5.75
CA THR A 618 13.31 -22.11 4.61
C THR A 618 13.10 -20.60 4.78
N VAL A 619 11.88 -20.18 5.14
CA VAL A 619 11.56 -18.76 5.37
C VAL A 619 12.43 -18.16 6.48
N ALA A 620 12.55 -18.88 7.60
CA ALA A 620 13.33 -18.43 8.74
C ALA A 620 14.83 -18.41 8.42
N HIS A 621 15.31 -19.34 7.60
CA HIS A 621 16.69 -19.40 7.15
C HIS A 621 17.07 -18.20 6.28
N ILE A 622 16.26 -17.93 5.24
CA ILE A 622 16.47 -16.79 4.34
C ILE A 622 16.37 -15.47 5.13
N SER A 623 15.30 -15.28 5.90
CA SER A 623 15.04 -14.00 6.60
C SER A 623 16.09 -13.67 7.66
N ARG A 624 16.76 -14.66 8.27
CA ARG A 624 17.87 -14.43 9.22
C ARG A 624 19.20 -14.06 8.55
N ARG A 625 19.42 -14.46 7.30
CA ARG A 625 20.71 -14.29 6.61
C ARG A 625 20.72 -13.15 5.59
N VAL A 626 19.58 -12.84 4.98
CA VAL A 626 19.48 -11.75 4.01
C VAL A 626 19.68 -10.40 4.68
N LYS A 627 20.37 -9.49 4.00
CA LYS A 627 20.64 -8.11 4.42
C LYS A 627 19.78 -7.14 3.60
N VAL A 628 18.47 -7.15 3.87
CA VAL A 628 17.51 -6.22 3.24
C VAL A 628 16.66 -5.53 4.29
N GLY A 629 16.24 -4.31 3.98
CA GLY A 629 15.36 -3.54 4.86
C GLY A 629 13.93 -4.08 4.92
N ASN A 630 13.38 -4.61 3.83
CA ASN A 630 12.00 -5.05 3.75
C ASN A 630 11.90 -6.46 3.14
N CYS A 631 11.48 -7.43 3.95
CA CYS A 631 11.28 -8.81 3.54
C CYS A 631 9.79 -9.16 3.48
N TYR A 632 9.38 -9.85 2.41
CA TYR A 632 7.97 -10.20 2.14
C TYR A 632 7.85 -11.71 1.92
N VAL A 633 6.86 -12.37 2.53
CA VAL A 633 6.69 -13.82 2.43
C VAL A 633 5.34 -14.15 1.78
N ASN A 634 5.37 -14.97 0.72
CA ASN A 634 4.21 -15.45 -0.05
C ASN A 634 3.31 -14.30 -0.53
N ARG A 635 3.93 -13.25 -1.07
CA ARG A 635 3.29 -12.09 -1.68
C ARG A 635 4.32 -11.30 -2.48
N ASN A 636 3.86 -10.40 -3.35
CA ASN A 636 4.74 -9.41 -3.96
C ASN A 636 5.46 -8.51 -2.93
N GLN A 637 6.56 -7.89 -3.36
CA GLN A 637 7.45 -7.07 -2.54
C GLN A 637 7.34 -5.56 -2.79
N ILE A 638 6.23 -5.12 -3.41
CA ILE A 638 5.96 -3.70 -3.69
C ILE A 638 4.77 -3.20 -2.86
N GLY A 639 4.50 -1.89 -2.90
CA GLY A 639 3.35 -1.30 -2.20
C GLY A 639 3.44 -1.37 -0.68
N ALA A 640 4.63 -1.05 -0.14
CA ALA A 640 4.81 -0.94 1.31
C ALA A 640 3.87 0.11 1.88
N VAL A 641 3.15 -0.22 2.96
CA VAL A 641 2.13 0.67 3.54
C VAL A 641 2.71 1.41 4.75
N VAL A 642 2.55 2.73 4.77
CA VAL A 642 3.01 3.63 5.84
C VAL A 642 2.50 3.17 7.21
N GLY A 643 3.41 3.02 8.18
CA GLY A 643 3.10 2.55 9.53
C GLY A 643 2.83 1.05 9.66
N VAL A 644 2.83 0.30 8.55
CA VAL A 644 2.63 -1.17 8.55
C VAL A 644 3.87 -1.90 8.07
N GLN A 645 4.45 -1.45 6.94
CA GLN A 645 5.77 -1.88 6.48
C GLN A 645 6.66 -0.65 6.28
N PRO A 646 7.19 -0.04 7.36
CA PRO A 646 8.15 1.05 7.25
C PRO A 646 9.22 0.75 6.20
N PHE A 647 9.36 1.66 5.24
CA PHE A 647 10.08 1.39 4.01
C PHE A 647 11.45 2.05 4.02
N GLY A 648 12.47 1.29 3.62
CA GLY A 648 13.82 1.78 3.44
C GLY A 648 14.86 0.69 3.60
N GLY A 649 16.01 0.87 2.99
CA GLY A 649 17.04 -0.18 2.88
C GLY A 649 18.27 0.02 3.75
N GLU A 650 19.26 -0.82 3.52
CA GLU A 650 20.62 -0.68 4.04
C GLU A 650 21.66 -0.80 2.91
N GLY A 651 22.94 -0.55 3.23
CA GLY A 651 24.03 -0.60 2.26
C GLY A 651 23.90 0.47 1.17
N LEU A 652 23.96 0.06 -0.09
CA LEU A 652 23.81 0.95 -1.25
C LEU A 652 22.37 1.45 -1.43
N SER A 653 21.40 0.88 -0.72
CA SER A 653 19.97 1.21 -0.85
C SER A 653 19.54 2.37 0.02
N GLY A 654 20.30 2.75 1.04
CA GLY A 654 20.00 3.95 1.80
C GLY A 654 20.72 4.07 3.12
N THR A 655 20.54 5.22 3.76
CA THR A 655 21.09 5.53 5.08
C THR A 655 20.12 5.18 6.22
N GLY A 656 18.83 5.05 5.90
CA GLY A 656 17.75 5.15 6.86
C GLY A 656 17.69 6.53 7.56
N PRO A 657 16.81 6.69 8.57
CA PRO A 657 15.81 5.71 9.01
C PRO A 657 14.69 5.49 7.99
N LYS A 658 13.90 4.43 8.19
CA LYS A 658 12.79 4.04 7.30
C LYS A 658 11.67 5.07 7.26
N ALA A 659 11.29 5.49 6.05
CA ALA A 659 10.11 6.31 5.82
C ALA A 659 8.85 5.57 6.29
N GLY A 660 7.91 6.32 6.88
CA GLY A 660 6.65 5.77 7.41
C GLY A 660 6.86 4.88 8.63
N GLY A 661 8.02 4.98 9.27
CA GLY A 661 8.37 4.27 10.49
C GLY A 661 8.52 5.19 11.70
N PRO A 662 8.56 4.60 12.91
CA PRO A 662 8.56 5.35 14.17
C PRO A 662 9.84 6.15 14.40
N HIS A 663 10.94 5.82 13.71
CA HIS A 663 12.24 6.48 13.88
C HIS A 663 12.51 7.59 12.85
N TYR A 664 11.62 7.80 11.86
CA TYR A 664 11.88 8.72 10.76
C TYR A 664 11.99 10.18 11.25
N LEU A 665 11.02 10.65 12.04
CA LEU A 665 10.98 12.03 12.52
C LEU A 665 12.18 12.41 13.39
N LEU A 666 12.76 11.46 14.12
CA LEU A 666 13.93 11.70 14.98
C LEU A 666 15.13 12.22 14.18
N ARG A 667 15.27 11.79 12.92
CA ARG A 667 16.39 12.23 12.07
C ARG A 667 16.26 13.69 11.63
N PHE A 668 15.05 14.25 11.67
CA PHE A 668 14.76 15.66 11.39
C PHE A 668 14.85 16.55 12.64
N ALA A 669 15.18 16.00 13.81
CA ALA A 669 15.18 16.70 15.09
C ALA A 669 16.56 16.79 15.73
N SER A 670 16.74 17.84 16.54
CA SER A 670 17.82 18.00 17.51
C SER A 670 17.27 17.81 18.92
N GLU A 671 18.05 17.14 19.77
CA GLU A 671 17.73 16.91 21.18
C GLU A 671 18.23 18.07 22.05
N ARG A 672 17.43 18.46 23.04
CA ARG A 672 17.81 19.43 24.07
C ARG A 672 17.39 18.95 25.44
N THR A 673 18.33 18.99 26.38
CA THR A 673 18.07 18.68 27.79
C THR A 673 17.97 19.97 28.61
N LEU A 674 16.94 20.05 29.46
CA LEU A 674 16.81 21.08 30.48
C LEU A 674 16.88 20.41 31.86
N THR A 675 17.84 20.84 32.67
CA THR A 675 18.02 20.40 34.05
C THR A 675 17.81 21.58 34.98
N ILE A 676 16.88 21.43 35.93
CA ILE A 676 16.54 22.46 36.91
C ILE A 676 16.81 21.89 38.30
N ASN A 677 17.68 22.57 39.06
CA ASN A 677 17.77 22.35 40.50
C ASN A 677 16.52 22.93 41.18
N THR A 678 15.66 22.06 41.71
CA THR A 678 14.40 22.41 42.36
C THR A 678 14.51 22.53 43.88
N THR A 679 15.72 22.40 44.44
CA THR A 679 15.94 22.61 45.88
C THR A 679 15.71 24.07 46.28
N ALA A 680 14.98 24.29 47.36
CA ALA A 680 14.79 25.60 47.97
C ALA A 680 15.36 25.57 49.39
N ALA A 681 16.35 26.44 49.67
CA ALA A 681 16.94 26.69 51.00
C ALA A 681 17.13 25.43 51.90
N GLY A 682 17.70 24.36 51.36
CA GLY A 682 18.09 23.17 52.13
C GLY A 682 17.10 22.00 52.17
N GLY A 683 15.97 22.06 51.44
CA GLY A 683 15.02 20.94 51.32
C GLY A 683 14.48 20.72 49.91
N ASN A 684 14.07 19.48 49.60
CA ASN A 684 13.26 19.19 48.42
C ASN A 684 11.77 19.38 48.77
N ALA A 685 11.14 20.37 48.15
CA ALA A 685 9.72 20.66 48.37
C ALA A 685 8.82 19.46 48.07
N SER A 686 9.13 18.64 47.05
CA SER A 686 8.29 17.48 46.72
C SER A 686 8.37 16.36 47.76
N LEU A 687 9.48 16.24 48.50
CA LEU A 687 9.59 15.31 49.63
C LEU A 687 8.80 15.80 50.85
N LEU A 688 8.66 17.12 51.03
CA LEU A 688 7.90 17.72 52.12
C LEU A 688 6.37 17.59 51.92
N THR A 689 5.92 17.24 50.71
CA THR A 689 4.51 17.09 50.35
C THR A 689 4.08 15.64 50.12
N LEU A 690 4.94 14.66 50.39
CA LEU A 690 4.55 13.25 50.37
C LEU A 690 3.70 12.97 51.63
N GLU A 691 2.44 12.58 51.44
CA GLU A 691 1.62 11.99 52.49
C GLU A 691 1.83 10.45 52.49
N ASP A 692 1.89 9.85 53.67
CA ASP A 692 2.12 8.40 53.87
C ASP A 692 0.96 7.52 53.36
#